data_AF-A0A1V5GD62-F1
#
_entry.id   AF-A0A1V5GD62-F1
#
_cell.length_a   1.000
_cell.length_b   1.000
_cell.length_c   1.000
_cell.angle_alpha   90.00
_cell.angle_beta   90.00
_cell.angle_gamma   90.00
#
_symmetry.space_group_name_H-M   'P 1'
#
loop_
_entity.id
_entity.type
_entity.pdbx_description
1 polymer ?
#
loop_
_entity_poly.entity_id
_entity_poly.type
_entity_poly.pdbx_seq_one_letter_code
_entity_poly.pdbx_strand_id
1 'polypeptide(L)'
;MNGNSEKYLILIHEYLKDIMSLSSDEETAKIIEKYSAIAENDNAALSLIMNDCAVMAREIVNLRNNVSYGGNDKKLSALSLDERLELEETEKIINENRFDYYFQPIVSTRDGEIYSYEALMRPKSDMKLGPAHILKYAELVDRLSDIEKGTFLNVLGIIDDHKEAFCGRLVFINSIPEAKLNVEDFRAVSTLLLKHADTAVIEMTEQSEADDESLETIKERCRNMGIRIAVDDYGSGYSNVSNLLRYMPNYVKIDRSLLSEIQNSPKKRHFVREIIQFCHDNDILALAEGIETAEELHTVIILGADLIQGYFTSKPSPEIIDSIPYDVKNMIIRYRQEHEDGRDQQMYCADDHENIMLERLVKEEIKRIVIGSKGGGDVTVTGTQTLDTQLHIEIEKEFKGSLTLNNAWLSNVKNRPCIDIGEGSDVELILAGENILDMGGIRVPESAKLTVRGDGKLTINLDANEYYGIGNGIGLFHGDLYFEQSGRITINAQGQTGVCIGSGSGGNIFIEQGQYRFNIQGDVGLGIGSMYTDSKLVIHDCDIGMELTLARGASIGSIGGNADITCYKTSIKNFLTGLELVGIGTVGGEKCSMFIHDASVIINIRGERCSAIAALEGSTNFRLERAALRIMAGGEQALGIGGFTGDTSIAQETGDTHIKLDTPVNVRDFLDCKRVRPIIGRFVFTINGEDVFENTGNNNDGH
;
A
#
# COMPACT_ATOMS: atom_id res chain seq x y z
N MET A 1 -17.30 -84.64 -29.54
CA MET A 1 -17.81 -83.26 -29.62
C MET A 1 -18.24 -83.02 -31.06
N ASN A 2 -19.50 -82.63 -31.25
CA ASN A 2 -20.18 -82.63 -32.55
C ASN A 2 -19.58 -81.60 -33.52
N GLY A 3 -19.36 -81.97 -34.77
CA GLY A 3 -18.79 -81.11 -35.83
C GLY A 3 -19.57 -79.82 -36.13
N ASN A 4 -20.77 -79.63 -35.59
CA ASN A 4 -21.51 -78.38 -35.68
C ASN A 4 -20.99 -77.30 -34.73
N SER A 5 -20.43 -77.67 -33.57
CA SER A 5 -19.92 -76.71 -32.59
C SER A 5 -18.73 -75.91 -33.12
N GLU A 6 -17.84 -76.58 -33.85
CA GLU A 6 -16.63 -76.00 -34.44
C GLU A 6 -16.98 -75.05 -35.60
N LYS A 7 -17.98 -75.43 -36.40
CA LYS A 7 -18.51 -74.59 -37.49
C LYS A 7 -19.13 -73.29 -36.96
N TYR A 8 -19.85 -73.32 -35.84
CA TYR A 8 -20.42 -72.12 -35.22
C TYR A 8 -19.37 -71.20 -34.59
N LEU A 9 -18.31 -71.77 -33.98
CA LEU A 9 -17.19 -70.98 -33.46
C LEU A 9 -16.44 -70.25 -34.58
N ILE A 10 -16.24 -70.91 -35.74
CA ILE A 10 -15.65 -70.28 -36.92
C ILE A 10 -16.55 -69.16 -37.45
N LEU A 11 -17.87 -69.37 -37.50
CA LEU A 11 -18.83 -68.36 -37.94
C LEU A 11 -18.83 -67.11 -37.03
N ILE A 12 -18.78 -67.30 -35.71
CA ILE A 12 -18.68 -66.21 -34.73
C ILE A 12 -17.33 -65.50 -34.87
N HIS A 13 -16.24 -66.24 -35.09
CA HIS A 13 -14.92 -65.64 -35.31
C HIS A 13 -14.87 -64.78 -36.57
N GLU A 14 -15.45 -65.25 -37.69
CA GLU A 14 -15.55 -64.46 -38.92
C GLU A 14 -16.43 -63.22 -38.74
N TYR A 15 -17.57 -63.35 -38.05
CA TYR A 15 -18.45 -62.23 -37.72
C TYR A 15 -17.73 -61.15 -36.89
N LEU A 16 -17.02 -61.55 -35.83
CA LEU A 16 -16.24 -60.63 -34.99
C LEU A 16 -15.09 -59.96 -35.77
N LYS A 17 -14.41 -60.72 -36.64
CA LYS A 17 -13.34 -60.19 -37.49
C LYS A 17 -13.86 -59.15 -38.48
N ASP A 18 -14.99 -59.42 -39.10
CA ASP A 18 -15.64 -58.51 -40.03
C ASP A 18 -16.10 -57.22 -39.31
N ILE A 19 -16.65 -57.31 -38.10
CA ILE A 19 -17.06 -56.13 -37.30
C ILE A 19 -15.89 -55.26 -36.87
N MET A 20 -14.75 -55.84 -36.50
CA MET A 20 -13.58 -55.05 -36.09
C MET A 20 -13.08 -54.12 -37.21
N SER A 21 -13.41 -54.43 -38.48
CA SER A 21 -13.03 -53.65 -39.67
C SER A 21 -14.04 -52.59 -40.13
N LEU A 22 -15.18 -52.45 -39.44
CA LEU A 22 -16.29 -51.57 -39.87
C LEU A 22 -16.05 -50.08 -39.57
N SER A 23 -16.56 -49.24 -40.47
CA SER A 23 -16.43 -47.77 -40.43
C SER A 23 -17.75 -47.00 -40.63
N SER A 24 -18.87 -47.65 -40.97
CA SER A 24 -20.16 -46.99 -41.21
C SER A 24 -21.38 -47.86 -40.84
N ASP A 25 -22.49 -47.22 -40.45
CA ASP A 25 -23.75 -47.89 -40.08
C ASP A 25 -24.34 -48.74 -41.21
N GLU A 26 -24.14 -48.32 -42.46
CA GLU A 26 -24.67 -49.01 -43.64
C GLU A 26 -23.92 -50.32 -43.94
N GLU A 27 -22.62 -50.37 -43.65
CA GLU A 27 -21.83 -51.60 -43.72
C GLU A 27 -22.19 -52.56 -42.57
N THR A 28 -22.41 -52.02 -41.37
CA THR A 28 -22.84 -52.80 -40.20
C THR A 28 -24.18 -53.49 -40.45
N ALA A 29 -25.15 -52.79 -41.04
CA ALA A 29 -26.45 -53.37 -41.39
C ALA A 29 -26.32 -54.56 -42.36
N LYS A 30 -25.48 -54.43 -43.40
CA LYS A 30 -25.24 -55.49 -44.39
C LYS A 30 -24.57 -56.73 -43.78
N ILE A 31 -23.62 -56.54 -42.86
CA ILE A 31 -22.93 -57.65 -42.18
C ILE A 31 -23.87 -58.35 -41.20
N ILE A 32 -24.65 -57.59 -40.42
CA ILE A 32 -25.66 -58.17 -39.52
C ILE A 32 -26.68 -59.00 -40.31
N GLU A 33 -27.18 -58.48 -41.44
CA GLU A 33 -28.13 -59.18 -42.29
C GLU A 33 -27.53 -60.48 -42.87
N LYS A 34 -26.31 -60.41 -43.40
CA LYS A 34 -25.57 -61.57 -43.93
C LYS A 34 -25.47 -62.72 -42.92
N TYR A 35 -25.09 -62.44 -41.67
CA TYR A 35 -24.86 -63.48 -40.67
C TYR A 35 -26.12 -63.91 -39.92
N SER A 36 -27.13 -63.02 -39.80
CA SER A 36 -28.45 -63.37 -39.25
C SER A 36 -29.19 -64.36 -40.16
N ALA A 37 -29.11 -64.17 -41.48
CA ALA A 37 -29.70 -65.10 -42.45
C ALA A 37 -29.07 -66.51 -42.42
N ILE A 38 -27.78 -66.60 -42.04
CA ILE A 38 -27.08 -67.87 -41.84
C ILE A 38 -27.52 -68.53 -40.52
N ALA A 39 -27.78 -67.73 -39.48
CA ALA A 39 -28.14 -68.22 -38.15
C ALA A 39 -29.60 -68.70 -38.02
N GLU A 40 -30.54 -68.09 -38.75
CA GLU A 40 -31.97 -68.46 -38.73
C GLU A 40 -32.24 -69.88 -39.27
N ASN A 41 -31.34 -70.42 -40.11
CA ASN A 41 -31.54 -71.72 -40.76
C ASN A 41 -31.02 -72.94 -39.96
N ASP A 42 -30.24 -72.76 -38.88
CA ASP A 42 -29.47 -73.85 -38.28
C ASP A 42 -29.79 -74.13 -36.80
N ASN A 43 -30.04 -73.13 -35.93
CA ASN A 43 -30.30 -73.35 -34.49
C ASN A 43 -30.81 -72.10 -33.73
N ALA A 44 -31.83 -72.26 -32.88
CA ALA A 44 -32.36 -71.19 -32.00
C ALA A 44 -31.30 -70.59 -31.05
N ALA A 45 -30.35 -71.40 -30.57
CA ALA A 45 -29.27 -70.91 -29.70
C ALA A 45 -28.24 -70.04 -30.45
N LEU A 46 -28.01 -70.31 -31.73
CA LEU A 46 -27.10 -69.52 -32.57
C LEU A 46 -27.73 -68.18 -32.97
N SER A 47 -29.04 -68.17 -33.24
CA SER A 47 -29.80 -66.95 -33.49
C SER A 47 -29.77 -65.99 -32.30
N LEU A 48 -29.87 -66.50 -31.06
CA LEU A 48 -29.77 -65.67 -29.86
C LEU A 48 -28.38 -65.02 -29.73
N ILE A 49 -27.31 -65.81 -29.88
CA ILE A 49 -25.92 -65.32 -29.80
C ILE A 49 -25.65 -64.29 -30.91
N MET A 50 -26.10 -64.53 -32.14
CA MET A 50 -25.91 -63.58 -33.23
C MET A 50 -26.69 -62.28 -33.02
N ASN A 51 -27.85 -62.33 -32.36
CA ASN A 51 -28.60 -61.14 -32.00
C ASN A 51 -27.86 -60.30 -30.94
N ASP A 52 -27.31 -60.94 -29.91
CA ASP A 52 -26.47 -60.26 -28.90
C ASP A 52 -25.21 -59.66 -29.54
N CYS A 53 -24.57 -60.38 -30.46
CA CYS A 53 -23.42 -59.87 -31.19
C CYS A 53 -23.80 -58.75 -32.18
N ALA A 54 -25.03 -58.69 -32.68
CA ALA A 54 -25.54 -57.58 -33.50
C ALA A 54 -25.84 -56.32 -32.67
N VAL A 55 -26.37 -56.48 -31.46
CA VAL A 55 -26.52 -55.37 -30.50
C VAL A 55 -25.14 -54.81 -30.14
N MET A 56 -24.19 -55.68 -29.79
CA MET A 56 -22.82 -55.26 -29.46
C MET A 56 -22.12 -54.58 -30.64
N ALA A 57 -22.33 -55.04 -31.88
CA ALA A 57 -21.78 -54.40 -33.07
C ALA A 57 -22.32 -52.97 -33.27
N ARG A 58 -23.64 -52.78 -33.08
CA ARG A 58 -24.28 -51.47 -33.15
C ARG A 58 -23.81 -50.56 -32.00
N GLU A 59 -23.62 -51.09 -30.80
CA GLU A 59 -23.05 -50.32 -29.69
C GLU A 59 -21.59 -49.94 -29.93
N ILE A 60 -20.76 -50.82 -30.49
CA ILE A 60 -19.36 -50.50 -30.84
C ILE A 60 -19.29 -49.42 -31.92
N VAL A 61 -20.17 -49.47 -32.93
CA VAL A 61 -20.23 -48.44 -33.97
C VAL A 61 -20.81 -47.14 -33.42
N ASN A 62 -21.85 -47.18 -32.58
CA ASN A 62 -22.35 -46.00 -31.88
C ASN A 62 -21.29 -45.41 -30.94
N LEU A 63 -20.51 -46.22 -30.25
CA LEU A 63 -19.39 -45.76 -29.42
C LEU A 63 -18.28 -45.16 -30.29
N ARG A 64 -17.94 -45.75 -31.44
CA ARG A 64 -16.98 -45.15 -32.40
C ARG A 64 -17.49 -43.84 -33.00
N ASN A 65 -18.76 -43.78 -33.38
CA ASN A 65 -19.42 -42.59 -33.91
C ASN A 65 -19.62 -41.51 -32.83
N ASN A 66 -19.80 -41.89 -31.57
CA ASN A 66 -19.82 -40.97 -30.43
C ASN A 66 -18.41 -40.54 -29.98
N VAL A 67 -17.36 -41.30 -30.34
CA VAL A 67 -15.96 -40.98 -30.06
C VAL A 67 -15.30 -40.16 -31.20
N SER A 68 -16.01 -39.88 -32.31
CA SER A 68 -15.48 -38.99 -33.34
C SER A 68 -16.55 -38.35 -34.25
N TYR A 69 -16.47 -37.02 -34.41
CA TYR A 69 -16.97 -36.22 -35.55
C TYR A 69 -18.44 -35.72 -35.61
N GLY A 70 -19.07 -35.32 -34.50
CA GLY A 70 -20.43 -34.73 -34.54
C GLY A 70 -20.55 -33.20 -34.35
N GLY A 71 -19.74 -32.60 -33.46
CA GLY A 71 -19.93 -31.22 -33.00
C GLY A 71 -18.96 -30.18 -33.59
N ASN A 72 -17.69 -30.55 -33.74
CA ASN A 72 -16.64 -29.59 -34.12
C ASN A 72 -16.57 -29.34 -35.63
N ASP A 73 -16.96 -30.28 -36.50
CA ASP A 73 -16.96 -30.09 -37.96
C ASP A 73 -17.88 -28.95 -38.43
N LYS A 74 -19.03 -28.75 -37.77
CA LYS A 74 -19.91 -27.60 -38.03
C LYS A 74 -19.33 -26.28 -37.52
N LYS A 75 -18.55 -26.29 -36.43
CA LYS A 75 -17.84 -25.11 -35.91
C LYS A 75 -16.63 -24.77 -36.79
N LEU A 76 -15.81 -25.75 -37.18
CA LEU A 76 -14.65 -25.58 -38.05
C LEU A 76 -15.04 -25.08 -39.45
N SER A 77 -16.14 -25.60 -40.02
CA SER A 77 -16.64 -25.14 -41.33
C SER A 77 -17.20 -23.71 -41.30
N ALA A 78 -17.58 -23.19 -40.13
CA ALA A 78 -18.07 -21.83 -39.93
C ALA A 78 -16.98 -20.80 -39.59
N LEU A 79 -15.72 -21.23 -39.37
CA LEU A 79 -14.60 -20.33 -39.08
C LEU A 79 -14.33 -19.40 -40.27
N SER A 80 -14.15 -18.12 -39.96
CA SER A 80 -13.65 -17.11 -40.90
C SER A 80 -12.22 -17.44 -41.38
N LEU A 81 -11.76 -16.74 -42.43
CA LEU A 81 -10.40 -16.94 -42.94
C LEU A 81 -9.34 -16.67 -41.85
N ASP A 82 -9.54 -15.61 -41.05
CA ASP A 82 -8.62 -15.25 -39.98
C ASP A 82 -8.60 -16.31 -38.88
N GLU A 83 -9.77 -16.79 -38.43
CA GLU A 83 -9.84 -17.86 -37.40
C GLU A 83 -9.23 -19.18 -37.87
N ARG A 84 -9.25 -19.48 -39.17
CA ARG A 84 -8.56 -20.66 -39.73
C ARG A 84 -7.04 -20.50 -39.69
N LEU A 85 -6.52 -19.31 -40.00
CA LEU A 85 -5.09 -19.02 -39.89
C LEU A 85 -4.63 -19.08 -38.42
N GLU A 86 -5.43 -18.57 -37.50
CA GLU A 86 -5.16 -18.67 -36.06
C GLU A 86 -5.17 -20.13 -35.56
N LEU A 87 -6.07 -20.95 -36.09
CA LEU A 87 -6.12 -22.39 -35.82
C LEU A 87 -4.88 -23.11 -36.37
N GLU A 88 -4.52 -22.89 -37.64
CA GLU A 88 -3.32 -23.48 -38.26
C GLU A 88 -2.04 -23.10 -37.50
N GLU A 89 -1.91 -21.82 -37.10
CA GLU A 89 -0.79 -21.36 -36.27
C GLU A 89 -0.81 -22.00 -34.87
N THR A 90 -1.99 -22.20 -34.27
CA THR A 90 -2.14 -22.92 -33.00
C THR A 90 -1.68 -24.37 -33.12
N GLU A 91 -2.13 -25.10 -34.15
CA GLU A 91 -1.70 -26.47 -34.40
C GLU A 91 -0.19 -26.57 -34.60
N LYS A 92 0.41 -25.63 -35.34
CA LYS A 92 1.86 -25.54 -35.53
C LYS A 92 2.57 -25.33 -34.19
N ILE A 93 2.11 -24.39 -33.36
CA ILE A 93 2.70 -24.13 -32.04
C ILE A 93 2.67 -25.38 -31.16
N ILE A 94 1.54 -26.10 -31.13
CA ILE A 94 1.39 -27.34 -30.35
C ILE A 94 2.31 -28.43 -30.91
N ASN A 95 2.27 -28.69 -32.22
CA ASN A 95 3.04 -29.75 -32.86
C ASN A 95 4.56 -29.56 -32.74
N GLU A 96 5.02 -28.32 -32.78
CA GLU A 96 6.44 -27.95 -32.63
C GLU A 96 6.84 -27.66 -31.17
N ASN A 97 5.92 -27.79 -30.20
CA ASN A 97 6.11 -27.46 -28.79
C ASN A 97 6.70 -26.04 -28.60
N ARG A 98 6.20 -25.04 -29.34
CA ARG A 98 6.67 -23.66 -29.37
C ARG A 98 6.13 -22.82 -28.20
N PHE A 99 6.26 -23.34 -26.99
CA PHE A 99 5.87 -22.66 -25.76
C PHE A 99 7.10 -22.17 -25.01
N ASP A 100 7.17 -20.86 -24.77
CA ASP A 100 8.06 -20.29 -23.74
C ASP A 100 7.27 -20.06 -22.45
N TYR A 101 7.97 -19.81 -21.36
CA TYR A 101 7.39 -19.53 -20.05
C TYR A 101 8.06 -18.31 -19.44
N TYR A 102 7.24 -17.40 -18.95
CA TYR A 102 7.70 -16.30 -18.10
C TYR A 102 7.34 -16.62 -16.66
N PHE A 103 8.21 -16.23 -15.73
CA PHE A 103 8.03 -16.47 -14.32
C PHE A 103 7.68 -15.16 -13.63
N GLN A 104 6.59 -15.17 -12.87
CA GLN A 104 6.21 -14.03 -12.03
C GLN A 104 6.42 -14.39 -10.56
N PRO A 105 7.15 -13.59 -9.76
CA PRO A 105 7.36 -13.90 -8.36
C PRO A 105 6.09 -13.67 -7.54
N ILE A 106 5.88 -14.58 -6.59
CA ILE A 106 4.90 -14.49 -5.51
C ILE A 106 5.69 -14.17 -4.25
N VAL A 107 5.30 -13.11 -3.56
CA VAL A 107 6.06 -12.51 -2.46
C VAL A 107 5.38 -12.80 -1.13
N SER A 108 6.15 -13.20 -0.13
CA SER A 108 5.67 -13.38 1.24
C SER A 108 5.44 -12.03 1.91
N THR A 109 4.27 -11.82 2.51
CA THR A 109 4.00 -10.58 3.25
C THR A 109 4.80 -10.49 4.54
N ARG A 110 5.30 -11.61 5.06
CA ARG A 110 6.00 -11.68 6.36
C ARG A 110 7.34 -10.95 6.33
N ASP A 111 8.09 -11.13 5.25
CA ASP A 111 9.48 -10.70 5.12
C ASP A 111 9.75 -9.95 3.79
N GLY A 112 8.76 -9.86 2.92
CA GLY A 112 8.88 -9.25 1.60
C GLY A 112 9.81 -10.02 0.66
N GLU A 113 10.15 -11.28 1.00
CA GLU A 113 10.98 -12.14 0.17
C GLU A 113 10.14 -12.89 -0.87
N ILE A 114 10.76 -13.27 -1.98
CA ILE A 114 10.12 -14.15 -2.97
C ILE A 114 9.91 -15.52 -2.32
N TYR A 115 8.65 -15.93 -2.24
CA TYR A 115 8.20 -17.21 -1.70
C TYR A 115 8.18 -18.29 -2.79
N SER A 116 7.65 -17.95 -3.97
CA SER A 116 7.49 -18.85 -5.10
C SER A 116 7.43 -18.08 -6.42
N TYR A 117 7.25 -18.79 -7.53
CA TYR A 117 6.98 -18.20 -8.85
C TYR A 117 5.78 -18.86 -9.49
N GLU A 118 5.05 -18.12 -10.32
CA GLU A 118 4.06 -18.69 -11.25
C GLU A 118 4.65 -18.80 -12.65
N ALA A 119 4.50 -19.98 -13.27
CA ALA A 119 4.91 -20.24 -14.63
C ALA A 119 3.77 -19.88 -15.61
N LEU A 120 3.97 -18.81 -16.37
CA LEU A 120 2.98 -18.27 -17.29
C LEU A 120 3.38 -18.56 -18.75
N MET A 121 2.56 -19.36 -19.44
CA MET A 121 2.79 -19.72 -20.84
C MET A 121 2.88 -18.48 -21.73
N ARG A 122 3.84 -18.48 -22.66
CA ARG A 122 4.06 -17.48 -23.71
C ARG A 122 4.27 -18.21 -25.04
N PRO A 123 3.20 -18.46 -25.81
CA PRO A 123 3.33 -19.13 -27.10
C PRO A 123 4.15 -18.28 -28.08
N LYS A 124 5.13 -18.88 -28.76
CA LYS A 124 5.89 -18.23 -29.84
C LYS A 124 5.06 -18.18 -31.11
N SER A 125 4.07 -17.29 -31.13
CA SER A 125 3.18 -17.09 -32.28
C SER A 125 3.70 -16.03 -33.24
N ASP A 126 3.76 -16.36 -34.52
CA ASP A 126 4.07 -15.41 -35.59
C ASP A 126 2.92 -14.39 -35.78
N MET A 127 1.71 -14.73 -35.32
CA MET A 127 0.49 -13.90 -35.32
C MET A 127 0.23 -13.14 -34.00
N LYS A 128 1.14 -13.24 -33.00
CA LYS A 128 0.99 -12.67 -31.66
C LYS A 128 -0.23 -13.17 -30.88
N LEU A 129 -0.65 -14.42 -31.11
CA LEU A 129 -1.70 -15.06 -30.33
C LEU A 129 -1.27 -15.24 -28.89
N GLY A 130 -2.14 -14.90 -27.95
CA GLY A 130 -1.92 -15.09 -26.52
C GLY A 130 -2.41 -16.46 -26.01
N PRO A 131 -2.08 -16.83 -24.77
CA PRO A 131 -2.47 -18.12 -24.17
C PRO A 131 -3.97 -18.45 -24.28
N ALA A 132 -4.85 -17.51 -23.96
CA ALA A 132 -6.30 -17.71 -24.02
C ALA A 132 -6.79 -18.07 -25.45
N HIS A 133 -6.18 -17.50 -26.49
CA HIS A 133 -6.52 -17.84 -27.88
C HIS A 133 -6.06 -19.25 -28.24
N ILE A 134 -4.84 -19.61 -27.84
CA ILE A 134 -4.29 -20.96 -28.06
C ILE A 134 -5.15 -22.02 -27.38
N LEU A 135 -5.56 -21.81 -26.13
CA LEU A 135 -6.43 -22.74 -25.39
C LEU A 135 -7.79 -22.90 -26.09
N LYS A 136 -8.44 -21.79 -26.48
CA LYS A 136 -9.70 -21.81 -27.23
C LYS A 136 -9.61 -22.66 -28.50
N TYR A 137 -8.56 -22.47 -29.31
CA TYR A 137 -8.42 -23.22 -30.55
C TYR A 137 -8.02 -24.68 -30.31
N ALA A 138 -7.17 -24.95 -29.32
CA ALA A 138 -6.81 -26.31 -28.94
C ALA A 138 -8.02 -27.12 -28.47
N GLU A 139 -8.95 -26.51 -27.73
CA GLU A 139 -10.22 -27.14 -27.35
C GLU A 139 -11.07 -27.49 -28.58
N LEU A 140 -11.15 -26.60 -29.58
CA LEU A 140 -11.89 -26.85 -30.83
C LEU A 140 -11.35 -28.04 -31.63
N VAL A 141 -10.08 -28.39 -31.47
CA VAL A 141 -9.45 -29.55 -32.13
C VAL A 141 -9.08 -30.69 -31.17
N ASP A 142 -9.58 -30.65 -29.93
CA ASP A 142 -9.36 -31.69 -28.91
C ASP A 142 -7.86 -31.96 -28.62
N ARG A 143 -7.06 -30.87 -28.57
CA ARG A 143 -5.61 -30.88 -28.33
C ARG A 143 -5.21 -30.28 -26.97
N LEU A 144 -6.15 -30.08 -26.05
CA LEU A 144 -5.84 -29.58 -24.70
C LEU A 144 -4.88 -30.51 -23.95
N SER A 145 -4.97 -31.83 -24.17
CA SER A 145 -4.04 -32.82 -23.60
C SER A 145 -2.59 -32.62 -24.04
N ASP A 146 -2.35 -32.16 -25.27
CA ASP A 146 -1.00 -31.89 -25.75
C ASP A 146 -0.40 -30.66 -25.07
N ILE A 147 -1.23 -29.63 -24.82
CA ILE A 147 -0.82 -28.43 -24.09
C ILE A 147 -0.53 -28.80 -22.63
N GLU A 148 -1.43 -29.52 -21.97
CA GLU A 148 -1.25 -29.95 -20.57
C GLU A 148 0.07 -30.72 -20.39
N LYS A 149 0.31 -31.71 -21.26
CA LYS A 149 1.56 -32.46 -21.29
C LYS A 149 2.76 -31.55 -21.55
N GLY A 150 2.68 -30.69 -22.56
CA GLY A 150 3.74 -29.76 -22.93
C GLY A 150 4.12 -28.83 -21.79
N THR A 151 3.13 -28.25 -21.10
CA THR A 151 3.30 -27.37 -19.94
C THR A 151 4.08 -28.04 -18.83
N PHE A 152 3.66 -29.22 -18.38
CA PHE A 152 4.38 -29.92 -17.32
C PHE A 152 5.79 -30.33 -17.74
N LEU A 153 5.97 -30.87 -18.96
CA LEU A 153 7.30 -31.27 -19.44
C LEU A 153 8.25 -30.08 -19.53
N ASN A 154 7.79 -28.97 -20.10
CA ASN A 154 8.61 -27.79 -20.32
C ASN A 154 8.95 -27.09 -19.00
N VAL A 155 7.95 -26.82 -18.15
CA VAL A 155 8.18 -26.10 -16.89
C VAL A 155 9.05 -26.91 -15.92
N LEU A 156 8.78 -28.22 -15.76
CA LEU A 156 9.61 -29.08 -14.91
C LEU A 156 11.04 -29.22 -15.46
N GLY A 157 11.19 -29.26 -16.79
CA GLY A 157 12.50 -29.20 -17.45
C GLY A 157 13.24 -27.89 -17.16
N ILE A 158 12.56 -26.74 -17.23
CA ILE A 158 13.15 -25.43 -16.91
C ILE A 158 13.62 -25.38 -15.45
N ILE A 159 12.83 -25.93 -14.51
CA ILE A 159 13.22 -26.05 -13.10
C ILE A 159 14.49 -26.90 -12.95
N ASP A 160 14.60 -28.01 -13.69
CA ASP A 160 15.78 -28.85 -13.67
C ASP A 160 17.04 -28.15 -14.23
N ASP A 161 16.88 -27.38 -15.31
CA ASP A 161 17.97 -26.68 -15.96
C ASP A 161 18.44 -25.43 -15.19
N HIS A 162 17.56 -24.83 -14.37
CA HIS A 162 17.81 -23.57 -13.66
C HIS A 162 17.65 -23.69 -12.13
N LYS A 163 18.01 -24.83 -11.54
CA LYS A 163 17.88 -25.10 -10.08
C LYS A 163 18.45 -24.00 -9.19
N GLU A 164 19.61 -23.47 -9.56
CA GLU A 164 20.28 -22.41 -8.81
C GLU A 164 19.48 -21.11 -8.84
N ALA A 165 18.87 -20.75 -9.98
CA ALA A 165 18.07 -19.54 -10.11
C ALA A 165 16.77 -19.60 -9.29
N PHE A 166 16.12 -20.77 -9.26
CA PHE A 166 14.94 -20.97 -8.40
C PHE A 166 15.28 -21.06 -6.91
N CYS A 167 16.52 -21.40 -6.54
CA CYS A 167 16.97 -21.59 -5.15
C CYS A 167 16.07 -22.55 -4.34
N GLY A 168 15.48 -23.56 -4.99
CA GLY A 168 14.56 -24.50 -4.35
C GLY A 168 13.18 -23.91 -3.97
N ARG A 169 12.83 -22.71 -4.45
CA ARG A 169 11.49 -22.13 -4.27
C ARG A 169 10.46 -22.88 -5.11
N LEU A 170 9.21 -22.80 -4.67
CA LEU A 170 8.08 -23.43 -5.35
C LEU A 170 7.80 -22.75 -6.70
N VAL A 171 7.28 -23.53 -7.65
CA VAL A 171 6.79 -23.07 -8.95
C VAL A 171 5.35 -23.54 -9.13
N PHE A 172 4.46 -22.58 -9.29
CA PHE A 172 3.04 -22.76 -9.55
C PHE A 172 2.85 -23.01 -11.06
N ILE A 173 2.13 -24.08 -11.38
CA ILE A 173 1.92 -24.56 -12.75
C ILE A 173 0.42 -24.70 -12.98
N ASN A 174 -0.08 -23.90 -13.91
CA ASN A 174 -1.46 -23.96 -14.39
C ASN A 174 -1.77 -25.33 -15.01
N SER A 175 -2.82 -25.98 -14.52
CA SER A 175 -3.35 -27.25 -15.04
C SER A 175 -4.72 -27.02 -15.67
N ILE A 176 -5.02 -27.82 -16.70
CA ILE A 176 -6.28 -27.86 -17.42
C ILE A 176 -6.98 -29.17 -17.03
N PRO A 177 -7.87 -29.19 -16.01
CA PRO A 177 -8.45 -30.44 -15.50
C PRO A 177 -9.26 -31.22 -16.54
N GLU A 178 -9.80 -30.54 -17.55
CA GLU A 178 -10.55 -31.13 -18.66
C GLU A 178 -9.64 -31.92 -19.62
N ALA A 179 -8.32 -31.71 -19.58
CA ALA A 179 -7.35 -32.37 -20.45
C ALA A 179 -7.20 -33.86 -20.09
N LYS A 180 -7.80 -34.73 -20.91
CA LYS A 180 -7.72 -36.19 -20.73
C LYS A 180 -6.41 -36.75 -21.26
N LEU A 181 -5.35 -36.71 -20.45
CA LEU A 181 -4.08 -37.35 -20.78
C LEU A 181 -4.25 -38.86 -21.01
N ASN A 182 -3.67 -39.38 -22.09
CA ASN A 182 -3.59 -40.82 -22.30
C ASN A 182 -2.68 -41.48 -21.24
N VAL A 183 -2.72 -42.81 -21.13
CA VAL A 183 -2.01 -43.56 -20.07
C VAL A 183 -0.50 -43.34 -20.10
N GLU A 184 0.10 -43.20 -21.28
CA GLU A 184 1.55 -43.03 -21.42
C GLU A 184 1.97 -41.62 -20.98
N ASP A 185 1.26 -40.60 -21.44
CA ASP A 185 1.51 -39.20 -21.12
C ASP A 185 1.25 -38.91 -19.65
N PHE A 186 0.15 -39.45 -19.11
CA PHE A 186 -0.15 -39.36 -17.69
C PHE A 186 0.98 -39.96 -16.84
N ARG A 187 1.53 -41.11 -17.24
CA ARG A 187 2.66 -41.74 -16.54
C ARG A 187 3.92 -40.88 -16.63
N ALA A 188 4.21 -40.29 -17.78
CA ALA A 188 5.36 -39.43 -17.97
C ALA A 188 5.29 -38.18 -17.09
N VAL A 189 4.15 -37.47 -17.12
CA VAL A 189 3.88 -36.29 -16.30
C VAL A 189 3.93 -36.64 -14.81
N SER A 190 3.26 -37.71 -14.38
CA SER A 190 3.24 -38.15 -12.97
C SER A 190 4.63 -38.49 -12.44
N THR A 191 5.49 -39.11 -13.26
CA THR A 191 6.86 -39.48 -12.86
C THR A 191 7.71 -38.23 -12.62
N LEU A 192 7.56 -37.21 -13.46
CA LEU A 192 8.26 -35.93 -13.29
C LEU A 192 7.70 -35.14 -12.12
N LEU A 193 6.38 -35.07 -11.99
CA LEU A 193 5.73 -34.41 -10.87
C LEU A 193 6.15 -35.02 -9.52
N LEU A 194 6.28 -36.35 -9.44
CA LEU A 194 6.78 -37.01 -8.23
C LEU A 194 8.23 -36.61 -7.90
N LYS A 195 9.09 -36.43 -8.92
CA LYS A 195 10.46 -35.94 -8.74
C LYS A 195 10.48 -34.50 -8.23
N HIS A 196 9.49 -33.69 -8.59
CA HIS A 196 9.38 -32.28 -8.28
C HIS A 196 8.34 -31.96 -7.20
N ALA A 197 7.90 -32.94 -6.42
CA ALA A 197 6.80 -32.77 -5.48
C ALA A 197 7.04 -31.66 -4.44
N ASP A 198 8.30 -31.46 -4.04
CA ASP A 198 8.69 -30.41 -3.09
C ASP A 198 8.81 -29.01 -3.74
N THR A 199 8.85 -28.94 -5.07
CA THR A 199 9.10 -27.71 -5.84
C THR A 199 7.94 -27.30 -6.76
N ALA A 200 6.96 -28.18 -7.00
CA ALA A 200 5.83 -27.91 -7.89
C ALA A 200 4.54 -27.70 -7.08
N VAL A 201 3.73 -26.73 -7.51
CA VAL A 201 2.36 -26.51 -7.04
C VAL A 201 1.46 -26.54 -8.27
N ILE A 202 0.38 -27.32 -8.21
CA ILE A 202 -0.59 -27.40 -9.31
C ILE A 202 -1.70 -26.39 -9.05
N GLU A 203 -1.91 -25.48 -9.99
CA GLU A 203 -3.01 -24.50 -9.98
C GLU A 203 -4.20 -25.04 -10.77
N MET A 204 -5.38 -24.97 -10.18
CA MET A 204 -6.64 -25.35 -10.81
C MET A 204 -7.62 -24.18 -10.70
N THR A 205 -8.30 -23.85 -11.79
CA THR A 205 -9.33 -22.79 -11.78
C THR A 205 -10.57 -23.21 -10.98
N GLU A 206 -11.19 -22.29 -10.24
CA GLU A 206 -12.42 -22.57 -9.47
C GLU A 206 -13.57 -23.14 -10.34
N GLN A 207 -13.63 -22.75 -11.63
CA GLN A 207 -14.74 -23.06 -12.54
C GLN A 207 -14.59 -24.37 -13.33
N SER A 208 -13.57 -25.19 -13.06
CA SER A 208 -13.40 -26.44 -13.82
C SER A 208 -14.68 -27.30 -13.78
N GLU A 209 -15.21 -27.68 -14.94
CA GLU A 209 -16.46 -28.48 -15.06
C GLU A 209 -16.24 -29.95 -14.69
N ALA A 210 -15.08 -30.28 -14.11
CA ALA A 210 -14.73 -31.63 -13.72
C ALA A 210 -15.75 -32.19 -12.72
N ASP A 211 -16.21 -33.41 -12.99
CA ASP A 211 -17.12 -34.12 -12.08
C ASP A 211 -16.45 -34.44 -10.73
N ASP A 212 -17.27 -34.64 -9.70
CA ASP A 212 -16.81 -34.88 -8.33
C ASP A 212 -15.82 -36.08 -8.23
N GLU A 213 -15.94 -37.08 -9.11
CA GLU A 213 -15.09 -38.27 -9.13
C GLU A 213 -13.70 -37.98 -9.72
N SER A 214 -13.62 -37.18 -10.79
CA SER A 214 -12.37 -36.78 -11.43
C SER A 214 -11.55 -35.86 -10.53
N LEU A 215 -12.21 -34.92 -9.85
CA LEU A 215 -11.57 -33.99 -8.91
C LEU A 215 -11.00 -34.70 -7.68
N GLU A 216 -11.77 -35.60 -7.06
CA GLU A 216 -11.28 -36.34 -5.89
C GLU A 216 -10.13 -37.27 -6.28
N THR A 217 -10.15 -37.83 -7.49
CA THR A 217 -9.06 -38.64 -8.03
C THR A 217 -7.77 -37.81 -8.22
N ILE A 218 -7.86 -36.60 -8.79
CA ILE A 218 -6.70 -35.70 -8.95
C ILE A 218 -6.14 -35.32 -7.58
N LYS A 219 -7.02 -34.98 -6.63
CA LYS A 219 -6.66 -34.63 -5.26
C LYS A 219 -5.98 -35.77 -4.52
N GLU A 220 -6.52 -36.98 -4.57
CA GLU A 220 -5.93 -38.16 -3.94
C GLU A 220 -4.55 -38.47 -4.53
N ARG A 221 -4.40 -38.33 -5.85
CA ARG A 221 -3.11 -38.51 -6.53
C ARG A 221 -2.09 -37.47 -6.10
N CYS A 222 -2.44 -36.19 -6.09
CA CYS A 222 -1.53 -35.12 -5.65
C CYS A 222 -1.13 -35.31 -4.19
N ARG A 223 -2.09 -35.64 -3.32
CA ARG A 223 -1.85 -35.96 -1.91
C ARG A 223 -0.89 -37.15 -1.74
N ASN A 224 -1.09 -38.24 -2.49
CA ASN A 224 -0.21 -39.41 -2.45
C ASN A 224 1.22 -39.11 -2.95
N MET A 225 1.37 -38.14 -3.84
CA MET A 225 2.67 -37.67 -4.33
C MET A 225 3.30 -36.59 -3.44
N GLY A 226 2.57 -36.01 -2.49
CA GLY A 226 3.02 -34.89 -1.67
C GLY A 226 3.02 -33.54 -2.40
N ILE A 227 2.29 -33.44 -3.52
CA ILE A 227 2.22 -32.23 -4.34
C ILE A 227 1.16 -31.29 -3.77
N ARG A 228 1.50 -30.00 -3.71
CA ARG A 228 0.59 -28.96 -3.24
C ARG A 228 -0.36 -28.51 -4.34
N ILE A 229 -1.56 -28.11 -3.95
CA ILE A 229 -2.59 -27.61 -4.86
C ILE A 229 -2.94 -26.17 -4.50
N ALA A 230 -3.17 -25.35 -5.52
CA ALA A 230 -3.70 -24.01 -5.43
C ALA A 230 -5.03 -23.91 -6.21
N VAL A 231 -5.97 -23.15 -5.69
CA VAL A 231 -7.19 -22.76 -6.42
C VAL A 231 -7.00 -21.35 -6.96
N ASP A 232 -7.23 -21.19 -8.26
CA ASP A 232 -7.09 -19.93 -8.99
C ASP A 232 -8.43 -19.21 -9.23
N ASP A 233 -8.37 -17.90 -9.46
CA ASP A 233 -9.49 -16.99 -9.75
C ASP A 233 -10.63 -17.02 -8.71
N TYR A 234 -10.31 -17.29 -7.43
CA TYR A 234 -11.33 -17.43 -6.40
C TYR A 234 -12.01 -16.09 -6.12
N GLY A 235 -13.34 -16.08 -6.26
CA GLY A 235 -14.16 -14.88 -6.08
C GLY A 235 -14.72 -14.27 -7.36
N SER A 236 -14.35 -14.80 -8.54
CA SER A 236 -14.88 -14.37 -9.83
C SER A 236 -16.26 -15.01 -10.12
N GLY A 237 -17.34 -14.33 -9.71
CA GLY A 237 -18.73 -14.73 -10.04
C GLY A 237 -19.46 -15.50 -8.94
N TYR A 238 -20.05 -16.66 -9.25
CA TYR A 238 -20.80 -17.51 -8.30
C TYR A 238 -19.86 -18.38 -7.44
N SER A 239 -18.81 -17.79 -6.88
CA SER A 239 -17.85 -18.51 -6.04
C SER A 239 -18.53 -19.06 -4.79
N ASN A 240 -18.33 -20.36 -4.54
CA ASN A 240 -19.04 -21.08 -3.50
C ASN A 240 -18.03 -21.61 -2.48
N VAL A 241 -18.15 -21.18 -1.21
CA VAL A 241 -17.33 -21.70 -0.09
C VAL A 241 -17.40 -23.24 -0.01
N SER A 242 -18.51 -23.83 -0.48
CA SER A 242 -18.62 -25.29 -0.62
C SER A 242 -17.55 -25.91 -1.50
N ASN A 243 -17.03 -25.20 -2.51
CA ASN A 243 -15.98 -25.69 -3.40
C ASN A 243 -14.63 -25.69 -2.68
N LEU A 244 -14.27 -24.61 -1.96
CA LEU A 244 -13.04 -24.60 -1.13
C LEU A 244 -13.04 -25.71 -0.07
N LEU A 245 -14.17 -25.96 0.59
CA LEU A 245 -14.30 -27.06 1.55
C LEU A 245 -14.14 -28.44 0.91
N ARG A 246 -14.51 -28.59 -0.37
CA ARG A 246 -14.28 -29.82 -1.13
C ARG A 246 -12.81 -29.95 -1.54
N TYR A 247 -12.20 -28.89 -2.02
CA TYR A 247 -10.82 -28.90 -2.53
C TYR A 247 -9.78 -29.00 -1.41
N MET A 248 -9.99 -28.30 -0.29
CA MET A 248 -9.00 -28.11 0.79
C MET A 248 -7.59 -27.88 0.22
N PRO A 249 -7.41 -26.84 -0.63
CA PRO A 249 -6.13 -26.57 -1.27
C PRO A 249 -5.10 -26.07 -0.25
N ASN A 250 -3.84 -26.03 -0.64
CA ASN A 250 -2.79 -25.39 0.15
C ASN A 250 -2.78 -23.87 -0.02
N TYR A 251 -3.26 -23.38 -1.17
CA TYR A 251 -3.29 -21.97 -1.52
C TYR A 251 -4.61 -21.58 -2.17
N VAL A 252 -5.07 -20.37 -1.90
CA VAL A 252 -6.21 -19.75 -2.60
C VAL A 252 -5.74 -18.42 -3.17
N LYS A 253 -5.83 -18.28 -4.49
CA LYS A 253 -5.56 -17.04 -5.21
C LYS A 253 -6.85 -16.23 -5.29
N ILE A 254 -6.86 -15.09 -4.62
CA ILE A 254 -8.00 -14.17 -4.57
C ILE A 254 -7.95 -13.31 -5.83
N ASP A 255 -9.00 -13.44 -6.65
CA ASP A 255 -9.06 -12.83 -7.97
C ASP A 255 -8.95 -11.29 -7.91
N ARG A 256 -8.30 -10.74 -8.95
CA ARG A 256 -8.10 -9.30 -9.14
C ARG A 256 -9.41 -8.51 -9.09
N SER A 257 -10.53 -9.04 -9.56
CA SER A 257 -11.80 -8.30 -9.57
C SER A 257 -12.29 -7.93 -8.15
N LEU A 258 -11.94 -8.74 -7.15
CA LEU A 258 -12.22 -8.47 -5.73
C LEU A 258 -11.23 -7.48 -5.11
N LEU A 259 -10.00 -7.42 -5.64
CA LEU A 259 -8.92 -6.63 -5.08
C LEU A 259 -8.80 -5.23 -5.72
N SER A 260 -9.29 -5.06 -6.95
CA SER A 260 -9.29 -3.76 -7.63
C SER A 260 -10.11 -2.72 -6.87
N GLU A 261 -9.46 -1.58 -6.55
CA GLU A 261 -10.03 -0.47 -5.78
C GLU A 261 -10.58 -0.88 -4.39
N ILE A 262 -10.05 -1.95 -3.79
CA ILE A 262 -10.53 -2.50 -2.51
C ILE A 262 -10.51 -1.48 -1.36
N GLN A 263 -9.53 -0.58 -1.32
CA GLN A 263 -9.39 0.48 -0.32
C GLN A 263 -10.64 1.38 -0.23
N ASN A 264 -11.32 1.59 -1.35
CA ASN A 264 -12.49 2.47 -1.47
C ASN A 264 -13.82 1.74 -1.19
N SER A 265 -13.81 0.42 -1.05
CA SER A 265 -15.03 -0.39 -0.93
C SER A 265 -15.06 -1.17 0.39
N PRO A 266 -15.83 -0.69 1.39
CA PRO A 266 -16.04 -1.45 2.64
C PRO A 266 -16.60 -2.85 2.39
N LYS A 267 -17.42 -3.03 1.35
CA LYS A 267 -17.98 -4.35 0.99
C LYS A 267 -16.91 -5.31 0.47
N LYS A 268 -16.02 -4.86 -0.43
CA LYS A 268 -14.90 -5.69 -0.92
C LYS A 268 -13.95 -6.03 0.22
N ARG A 269 -13.59 -5.06 1.07
CA ARG A 269 -12.76 -5.29 2.27
C ARG A 269 -13.34 -6.34 3.20
N HIS A 270 -14.63 -6.24 3.52
CA HIS A 270 -15.29 -7.22 4.36
C HIS A 270 -15.26 -8.61 3.72
N PHE A 271 -15.63 -8.72 2.44
CA PHE A 271 -15.68 -10.01 1.75
C PHE A 271 -14.31 -10.68 1.67
N VAL A 272 -13.28 -9.95 1.24
CA VAL A 272 -11.90 -10.45 1.17
C VAL A 272 -11.37 -10.85 2.54
N ARG A 273 -11.70 -10.11 3.60
CA ARG A 273 -11.36 -10.49 4.98
C ARG A 273 -11.97 -11.83 5.38
N GLU A 274 -13.23 -12.08 5.05
CA GLU A 274 -13.87 -13.37 5.34
C GLU A 274 -13.19 -14.52 4.57
N ILE A 275 -12.75 -14.29 3.33
CA ILE A 275 -12.00 -15.28 2.55
C ILE A 275 -10.66 -15.59 3.23
N ILE A 276 -9.90 -14.55 3.62
CA ILE A 276 -8.61 -14.71 4.31
C ILE A 276 -8.81 -15.46 5.63
N GLN A 277 -9.82 -15.07 6.42
CA GLN A 277 -10.12 -15.73 7.69
C GLN A 277 -10.48 -17.21 7.48
N PHE A 278 -11.33 -17.50 6.49
CA PHE A 278 -11.65 -18.89 6.14
C PHE A 278 -10.40 -19.68 5.75
N CYS A 279 -9.48 -19.07 4.98
CA CYS A 279 -8.22 -19.72 4.63
C CYS A 279 -7.39 -20.04 5.88
N HIS A 280 -7.22 -19.06 6.78
CA HIS A 280 -6.46 -19.23 8.03
C HIS A 280 -7.08 -20.29 8.95
N ASP A 281 -8.41 -20.32 9.08
CA ASP A 281 -9.13 -21.31 9.91
C ASP A 281 -8.98 -22.75 9.40
N ASN A 282 -8.56 -22.94 8.14
CA ASN A 282 -8.41 -24.24 7.48
C ASN A 282 -6.96 -24.55 7.06
N ASP A 283 -5.97 -23.82 7.60
CA ASP A 283 -4.53 -23.98 7.28
C ASP A 283 -4.20 -23.78 5.78
N ILE A 284 -4.94 -22.89 5.12
CA ILE A 284 -4.78 -22.50 3.72
C ILE A 284 -4.09 -21.13 3.67
N LEU A 285 -3.14 -20.95 2.75
CA LEU A 285 -2.50 -19.65 2.53
C LEU A 285 -3.28 -18.80 1.52
N ALA A 286 -3.60 -17.57 1.90
CA ALA A 286 -4.30 -16.62 1.05
C ALA A 286 -3.29 -15.81 0.20
N LEU A 287 -3.40 -15.92 -1.12
CA LEU A 287 -2.60 -15.19 -2.10
C LEU A 287 -3.45 -14.09 -2.75
N ALA A 288 -3.06 -12.83 -2.59
CA ALA A 288 -3.73 -11.70 -3.23
C ALA A 288 -3.13 -11.44 -4.62
N GLU A 289 -3.93 -11.60 -5.68
CA GLU A 289 -3.47 -11.52 -7.06
C GLU A 289 -3.74 -10.16 -7.74
N GLY A 290 -2.86 -9.80 -8.68
CA GLY A 290 -3.02 -8.65 -9.56
C GLY A 290 -2.89 -7.32 -8.83
N ILE A 291 -2.11 -7.25 -7.75
CA ILE A 291 -1.86 -5.97 -7.07
C ILE A 291 -1.10 -5.01 -7.99
N GLU A 292 -1.68 -3.84 -8.25
CA GLU A 292 -1.16 -2.85 -9.20
C GLU A 292 -0.83 -1.51 -8.54
N THR A 293 -1.38 -1.23 -7.35
CA THR A 293 -1.21 0.04 -6.64
C THR A 293 -0.74 -0.15 -5.20
N ALA A 294 -0.17 0.91 -4.62
CA ALA A 294 0.32 0.90 -3.24
C ALA A 294 -0.83 0.78 -2.23
N GLU A 295 -1.98 1.37 -2.54
CA GLU A 295 -3.18 1.37 -1.72
C GLU A 295 -3.83 -0.02 -1.66
N GLU A 296 -3.84 -0.74 -2.78
CA GLU A 296 -4.27 -2.14 -2.83
C GLU A 296 -3.32 -3.01 -2.02
N LEU A 297 -2.00 -2.84 -2.20
CA LEU A 297 -0.97 -3.56 -1.45
C LEU A 297 -1.14 -3.36 0.06
N HIS A 298 -1.26 -2.12 0.51
CA HIS A 298 -1.51 -1.78 1.91
C HIS A 298 -2.77 -2.48 2.41
N THR A 299 -3.89 -2.31 1.70
CA THR A 299 -5.17 -2.85 2.15
C THR A 299 -5.13 -4.37 2.28
N VAL A 300 -4.60 -5.12 1.31
CA VAL A 300 -4.59 -6.60 1.40
C VAL A 300 -3.68 -7.12 2.51
N ILE A 301 -2.57 -6.43 2.80
CA ILE A 301 -1.68 -6.78 3.92
C ILE A 301 -2.39 -6.50 5.25
N ILE A 302 -3.08 -5.37 5.38
CA ILE A 302 -3.87 -5.05 6.59
C ILE A 302 -5.05 -6.01 6.79
N LEU A 303 -5.63 -6.55 5.73
CA LEU A 303 -6.65 -7.60 5.83
C LEU A 303 -6.07 -8.97 6.19
N GLY A 304 -4.74 -9.12 6.17
CA GLY A 304 -4.04 -10.33 6.61
C GLY A 304 -3.66 -11.31 5.50
N ALA A 305 -3.56 -10.88 4.23
CA ALA A 305 -3.07 -11.75 3.16
C ALA A 305 -1.67 -12.29 3.48
N ASP A 306 -1.37 -13.53 3.08
CA ASP A 306 -0.11 -14.21 3.37
C ASP A 306 0.92 -14.04 2.25
N LEU A 307 0.43 -14.07 1.01
CA LEU A 307 1.20 -14.00 -0.22
C LEU A 307 0.62 -12.93 -1.14
N ILE A 308 1.49 -12.30 -1.96
CA ILE A 308 1.09 -11.25 -2.89
C ILE A 308 1.74 -11.47 -4.25
N GLN A 309 0.95 -11.29 -5.30
CA GLN A 309 1.41 -11.27 -6.69
C GLN A 309 0.77 -10.10 -7.44
N GLY A 310 1.54 -9.44 -8.30
CA GLY A 310 1.01 -8.36 -9.12
C GLY A 310 2.09 -7.50 -9.73
N TYR A 311 1.70 -6.59 -10.62
CA TYR A 311 2.66 -5.71 -11.31
C TYR A 311 3.32 -4.71 -10.37
N PHE A 312 2.73 -4.43 -9.21
CA PHE A 312 3.35 -3.58 -8.19
C PHE A 312 4.60 -4.23 -7.56
N THR A 313 4.61 -5.56 -7.40
CA THR A 313 5.78 -6.29 -6.87
C THR A 313 6.77 -6.63 -7.98
N SER A 314 6.31 -7.30 -9.04
CA SER A 314 7.09 -7.54 -10.26
C SER A 314 6.22 -8.08 -11.40
N LYS A 315 6.61 -7.77 -12.63
CA LYS A 315 5.96 -8.29 -13.85
C LYS A 315 6.52 -9.67 -14.21
N PRO A 316 5.74 -10.52 -14.91
CA PRO A 316 6.25 -11.76 -15.50
C PRO A 316 7.45 -11.51 -16.40
N SER A 317 8.53 -12.27 -16.23
CA SER A 317 9.80 -12.10 -16.96
C SER A 317 10.33 -13.45 -17.46
N PRO A 318 11.04 -13.51 -18.59
CA PRO A 318 11.79 -14.71 -18.98
C PRO A 318 12.97 -15.00 -18.04
N GLU A 319 13.50 -13.97 -17.37
CA GLU A 319 14.57 -14.11 -16.38
C GLU A 319 13.98 -14.35 -14.99
N ILE A 320 14.48 -15.37 -14.29
CA ILE A 320 14.12 -15.70 -12.91
C ILE A 320 14.86 -14.74 -11.99
N ILE A 321 14.16 -13.72 -11.49
CA ILE A 321 14.73 -12.75 -10.55
C ILE A 321 14.78 -13.34 -9.14
N ASP A 322 15.80 -13.00 -8.35
CA ASP A 322 15.99 -13.53 -6.99
C ASP A 322 15.45 -12.60 -5.88
N SER A 323 15.07 -11.38 -6.24
CA SER A 323 14.62 -10.32 -5.33
C SER A 323 13.70 -9.32 -6.05
N ILE A 324 12.82 -8.68 -5.28
CA ILE A 324 11.99 -7.55 -5.73
C ILE A 324 12.67 -6.22 -5.38
N PRO A 325 12.24 -5.08 -5.95
CA PRO A 325 12.80 -3.77 -5.59
C PRO A 325 12.80 -3.51 -4.08
N TYR A 326 13.90 -2.97 -3.57
CA TYR A 326 14.13 -2.76 -2.13
C TYR A 326 13.05 -1.91 -1.45
N ASP A 327 12.58 -0.86 -2.13
CA ASP A 327 11.53 0.02 -1.60
C ASP A 327 10.20 -0.71 -1.42
N VAL A 328 9.82 -1.56 -2.38
CA VAL A 328 8.59 -2.37 -2.32
C VAL A 328 8.68 -3.39 -1.18
N LYS A 329 9.85 -4.04 -1.02
CA LYS A 329 10.10 -4.96 0.10
C LYS A 329 9.92 -4.27 1.45
N ASN A 330 10.49 -3.08 1.63
CA ASN A 330 10.34 -2.31 2.87
C ASN A 330 8.90 -1.87 3.12
N MET A 331 8.15 -1.52 2.06
CA MET A 331 6.72 -1.23 2.18
C MET A 331 5.95 -2.44 2.71
N ILE A 332 6.20 -3.63 2.16
CA ILE A 332 5.56 -4.88 2.61
C ILE A 332 5.87 -5.13 4.09
N ILE A 333 7.14 -5.03 4.49
CA ILE A 333 7.56 -5.23 5.90
C ILE A 333 6.87 -4.20 6.81
N ARG A 334 6.82 -2.93 6.41
CA ARG A 334 6.14 -1.86 7.17
C ARG A 334 4.65 -2.15 7.33
N TYR A 335 3.96 -2.53 6.27
CA TYR A 335 2.52 -2.83 6.32
C TYR A 335 2.23 -4.10 7.10
N ARG A 336 3.15 -5.09 7.07
CA ARG A 336 3.03 -6.30 7.89
C ARG A 336 3.19 -6.00 9.37
N GLN A 337 4.15 -5.16 9.73
CA GLN A 337 4.30 -4.65 11.10
C GLN A 337 3.03 -3.90 11.53
N GLU A 338 2.44 -3.10 10.64
CA GLU A 338 1.16 -2.42 10.90
C GLU A 338 0.00 -3.39 11.18
N HIS A 339 -0.11 -4.48 10.41
CA HIS A 339 -1.08 -5.55 10.67
C HIS A 339 -0.80 -6.33 11.96
N GLU A 340 0.46 -6.69 12.24
CA GLU A 340 0.84 -7.43 13.44
C GLU A 340 0.63 -6.61 14.71
N ASP A 341 1.04 -5.33 14.67
CA ASP A 341 0.75 -4.38 15.73
C ASP A 341 -0.77 -4.18 15.89
N GLY A 342 -1.56 -4.29 14.82
CA GLY A 342 -3.02 -4.23 14.88
C GLY A 342 -3.70 -5.49 15.42
N ARG A 343 -3.10 -6.69 15.25
CA ARG A 343 -3.63 -7.99 15.71
C ARG A 343 -3.41 -8.25 17.20
N ASP A 344 -2.33 -7.72 17.79
CA ASP A 344 -1.93 -7.99 19.18
C ASP A 344 -2.38 -6.91 20.19
N GLN A 345 -3.14 -5.91 19.78
CA GLN A 345 -3.58 -4.87 20.69
C GLN A 345 -4.94 -5.22 21.29
N GLN A 346 -4.93 -5.65 22.56
CA GLN A 346 -6.12 -5.49 23.38
C GLN A 346 -6.50 -4.01 23.36
N MET A 347 -7.69 -3.75 22.81
CA MET A 347 -8.21 -2.40 22.60
C MET A 347 -9.26 -2.08 23.67
N TYR A 348 -9.18 -0.87 24.21
CA TYR A 348 -10.20 -0.34 25.10
C TYR A 348 -11.10 0.62 24.32
N CYS A 349 -12.38 0.28 24.19
CA CYS A 349 -13.36 1.21 23.62
C CYS A 349 -13.91 2.09 24.74
N ALA A 350 -13.62 3.39 24.66
CA ALA A 350 -14.12 4.37 25.60
C ALA A 350 -15.60 4.68 25.35
N ASP A 351 -16.37 4.72 26.43
CA ASP A 351 -17.76 5.18 26.44
C ASP A 351 -17.84 6.71 26.67
N ASP A 352 -19.00 7.28 26.38
CA ASP A 352 -19.27 8.70 26.62
C ASP A 352 -19.25 9.04 28.13
N HIS A 353 -18.67 10.18 28.49
CA HIS A 353 -18.44 10.66 29.87
C HIS A 353 -17.58 9.73 30.73
N GLU A 354 -16.69 8.95 30.11
CA GLU A 354 -15.86 7.99 30.81
C GLU A 354 -14.56 8.62 31.36
N ASN A 355 -14.14 8.15 32.55
CA ASN A 355 -12.82 8.43 33.10
C ASN A 355 -11.96 7.16 33.11
N ILE A 356 -10.93 7.15 32.28
CA ILE A 356 -10.03 6.04 32.03
C ILE A 356 -8.76 6.24 32.85
N MET A 357 -8.42 5.25 33.68
CA MET A 357 -7.14 5.22 34.41
C MET A 357 -6.12 4.38 33.64
N LEU A 358 -5.04 5.02 33.18
CA LEU A 358 -4.02 4.36 32.35
C LEU A 358 -3.35 3.18 33.07
N GLU A 359 -3.14 3.27 34.39
CA GLU A 359 -2.53 2.20 35.19
C GLU A 359 -3.39 0.94 35.26
N ARG A 360 -4.72 1.07 35.08
CA ARG A 360 -5.63 -0.07 34.96
C ARG A 360 -5.43 -0.74 33.61
N LEU A 361 -5.41 0.04 32.52
CA LEU A 361 -5.24 -0.47 31.17
C LEU A 361 -3.90 -1.17 30.97
N VAL A 362 -2.81 -0.63 31.53
CA VAL A 362 -1.48 -1.26 31.49
C VAL A 362 -1.49 -2.63 32.19
N LYS A 363 -2.19 -2.79 33.31
CA LYS A 363 -2.33 -4.09 34.00
C LYS A 363 -3.16 -5.10 33.21
N GLU A 364 -4.08 -4.61 32.39
CA GLU A 364 -4.93 -5.40 31.50
C GLU A 364 -4.24 -5.68 30.16
N GLU A 365 -2.95 -5.32 30.00
CA GLU A 365 -2.18 -5.50 28.75
C GLU A 365 -2.79 -4.78 27.53
N ILE A 366 -3.60 -3.76 27.77
CA ILE A 366 -4.19 -2.91 26.74
C ILE A 366 -3.12 -1.96 26.20
N LYS A 367 -3.14 -1.74 24.88
CA LYS A 367 -2.16 -0.93 24.15
C LYS A 367 -2.79 0.17 23.28
N ARG A 368 -4.11 0.13 23.12
CA ARG A 368 -4.87 1.08 22.31
C ARG A 368 -6.16 1.50 23.01
N ILE A 369 -6.43 2.80 23.02
CA ILE A 369 -7.70 3.37 23.45
C ILE A 369 -8.43 3.89 22.22
N VAL A 370 -9.63 3.40 21.95
CA VAL A 370 -10.50 3.87 20.86
C VAL A 370 -11.62 4.73 21.44
N ILE A 371 -11.69 5.98 20.99
CA ILE A 371 -12.70 6.96 21.41
C ILE A 371 -13.65 7.19 20.24
N GLY A 372 -14.95 7.23 20.53
CA GLY A 372 -15.98 7.57 19.53
C GLY A 372 -16.70 6.38 18.89
N SER A 373 -16.44 5.15 19.35
CA SER A 373 -17.06 3.92 18.84
C SER A 373 -18.61 3.90 18.92
N LYS A 374 -19.20 4.72 19.81
CA LYS A 374 -20.66 4.87 19.99
C LYS A 374 -21.19 6.27 19.64
N GLY A 375 -20.38 7.13 19.02
CA GLY A 375 -20.71 8.52 18.69
C GLY A 375 -19.85 9.55 19.43
N GLY A 376 -20.27 10.82 19.41
CA GLY A 376 -19.60 11.90 20.15
C GLY A 376 -19.64 11.72 21.67
N GLY A 377 -18.78 12.43 22.39
CA GLY A 377 -18.74 12.34 23.85
C GLY A 377 -17.53 12.98 24.52
N ASP A 378 -17.53 12.99 25.85
CA ASP A 378 -16.45 13.56 26.66
C ASP A 378 -15.66 12.46 27.36
N VAL A 379 -14.37 12.30 27.03
CA VAL A 379 -13.52 11.24 27.60
C VAL A 379 -12.38 11.87 28.39
N THR A 380 -12.17 11.39 29.61
CA THR A 380 -11.02 11.79 30.43
C THR A 380 -10.04 10.63 30.55
N VAL A 381 -8.77 10.89 30.26
CA VAL A 381 -7.66 9.94 30.41
C VAL A 381 -6.75 10.46 31.53
N THR A 382 -6.69 9.71 32.62
CA THR A 382 -5.90 10.03 33.80
C THR A 382 -4.74 9.04 33.95
N GLY A 383 -3.55 9.54 34.26
CA GLY A 383 -2.37 8.70 34.51
C GLY A 383 -1.49 9.19 35.65
N THR A 384 -0.23 8.73 35.64
CA THR A 384 0.83 9.24 36.52
C THR A 384 2.04 9.68 35.70
N GLN A 385 2.81 10.61 36.27
CA GLN A 385 4.05 11.10 35.66
C GLN A 385 5.22 10.10 35.71
N THR A 386 5.03 8.92 36.32
CA THR A 386 6.11 7.95 36.59
C THR A 386 6.05 6.69 35.74
N LEU A 387 5.05 6.56 34.87
CA LEU A 387 4.79 5.35 34.11
C LEU A 387 4.64 5.68 32.63
N ASP A 388 5.61 5.25 31.81
CA ASP A 388 5.41 5.13 30.37
C ASP A 388 4.43 3.98 30.11
N THR A 389 3.30 4.30 29.50
CA THR A 389 2.18 3.36 29.38
C THR A 389 2.23 2.52 28.11
N GLN A 390 2.98 2.96 27.09
CA GLN A 390 2.92 2.36 25.75
C GLN A 390 1.50 2.24 25.19
N LEU A 391 0.63 3.17 25.60
CA LEU A 391 -0.72 3.34 25.09
C LEU A 391 -0.72 4.49 24.07
N HIS A 392 -1.52 4.32 23.02
CA HIS A 392 -1.90 5.38 22.11
C HIS A 392 -3.43 5.47 22.01
N ILE A 393 -3.91 6.60 21.52
CA ILE A 393 -5.33 6.93 21.40
C ILE A 393 -5.67 7.03 19.91
N GLU A 394 -6.76 6.38 19.51
CA GLU A 394 -7.40 6.59 18.22
C GLU A 394 -8.80 7.15 18.42
N ILE A 395 -9.10 8.25 17.74
CA ILE A 395 -10.41 8.86 17.73
C ILE A 395 -11.08 8.50 16.40
N GLU A 396 -12.25 7.89 16.48
CA GLU A 396 -13.02 7.47 15.30
C GLU A 396 -13.41 8.64 14.40
N LYS A 397 -13.73 8.33 13.14
CA LYS A 397 -14.17 9.31 12.15
C LYS A 397 -15.48 9.98 12.57
N GLU A 398 -15.66 11.23 12.17
CA GLU A 398 -16.83 12.06 12.46
C GLU A 398 -17.12 12.27 13.96
N PHE A 399 -16.15 11.98 14.84
CA PHE A 399 -16.28 12.17 16.27
C PHE A 399 -16.40 13.65 16.62
N LYS A 400 -17.29 13.98 17.55
CA LYS A 400 -17.45 15.34 18.09
C LYS A 400 -17.49 15.28 19.61
N GLY A 401 -16.56 15.96 20.27
CA GLY A 401 -16.51 15.97 21.73
C GLY A 401 -15.12 16.30 22.27
N SER A 402 -14.91 16.03 23.55
CA SER A 402 -13.66 16.37 24.23
C SER A 402 -12.84 15.15 24.66
N LEU A 403 -11.53 15.33 24.61
CA LEU A 403 -10.54 14.43 25.20
C LEU A 403 -9.76 15.22 26.26
N THR A 404 -9.94 14.89 27.53
CA THR A 404 -9.16 15.46 28.62
C THR A 404 -7.96 14.57 28.93
N LEU A 405 -6.74 15.12 28.89
CA LEU A 405 -5.54 14.44 29.37
C LEU A 405 -5.13 15.03 30.72
N ASN A 406 -5.03 14.17 31.74
CA ASN A 406 -4.63 14.56 33.09
C ASN A 406 -3.48 13.69 33.61
N ASN A 407 -2.26 14.25 33.61
CA ASN A 407 -1.03 13.52 33.94
C ASN A 407 -0.84 12.24 33.10
N ALA A 408 -1.24 12.28 31.84
CA ALA A 408 -1.17 11.15 30.92
C ALA A 408 0.20 11.07 30.25
N TRP A 409 0.84 9.90 30.30
CA TRP A 409 2.04 9.59 29.51
C TRP A 409 1.67 8.54 28.46
N LEU A 410 1.60 8.95 27.20
CA LEU A 410 1.32 8.09 26.05
C LEU A 410 2.61 7.89 25.25
N SER A 411 2.76 6.72 24.64
CA SER A 411 3.89 6.46 23.74
C SER A 411 3.47 5.51 22.63
N ASN A 412 4.10 5.67 21.46
CA ASN A 412 3.85 4.82 20.31
C ASN A 412 5.17 4.39 19.65
N VAL A 413 5.11 3.57 18.61
CA VAL A 413 6.26 3.28 17.76
C VAL A 413 6.60 4.48 16.87
N LYS A 414 7.86 4.54 16.42
CA LYS A 414 8.35 5.60 15.53
C LYS A 414 7.43 5.78 14.32
N ASN A 415 7.20 7.03 13.92
CA ASN A 415 6.34 7.43 12.79
C ASN A 415 4.84 7.16 12.96
N ARG A 416 4.36 6.78 14.16
CA ARG A 416 2.92 6.70 14.46
C ARG A 416 2.51 7.77 15.46
N PRO A 417 1.30 8.33 15.34
CA PRO A 417 0.81 9.32 16.29
C PRO A 417 0.49 8.68 17.65
N CYS A 418 0.73 9.39 18.75
CA CYS A 418 0.19 9.00 20.05
C CYS A 418 -1.31 9.27 20.15
N ILE A 419 -1.82 10.24 19.39
CA ILE A 419 -3.24 10.55 19.26
C ILE A 419 -3.57 10.69 17.79
N ASP A 420 -4.32 9.75 17.24
CA ASP A 420 -4.79 9.78 15.85
C ASP A 420 -6.23 10.28 15.78
N ILE A 421 -6.47 11.41 15.11
CA ILE A 421 -7.81 11.97 14.93
C ILE A 421 -8.40 11.47 13.61
N GLY A 422 -9.59 10.90 13.68
CA GLY A 422 -10.37 10.47 12.53
C GLY A 422 -10.78 11.63 11.61
N GLU A 423 -11.00 11.30 10.33
CA GLU A 423 -11.50 12.25 9.34
C GLU A 423 -12.88 12.80 9.71
N GLY A 424 -13.12 14.09 9.45
CA GLY A 424 -14.41 14.75 9.73
C GLY A 424 -14.70 15.02 11.20
N SER A 425 -13.74 14.74 12.11
CA SER A 425 -13.91 14.90 13.54
C SER A 425 -13.67 16.34 14.02
N ASP A 426 -14.36 16.77 15.08
CA ASP A 426 -14.16 18.04 15.79
C ASP A 426 -13.84 17.73 17.26
N VAL A 427 -12.56 17.84 17.63
CA VAL A 427 -12.03 17.37 18.92
C VAL A 427 -11.55 18.55 19.75
N GLU A 428 -12.05 18.63 20.99
CA GLU A 428 -11.48 19.51 22.01
C GLU A 428 -10.50 18.73 22.91
N LEU A 429 -9.20 19.00 22.77
CA LEU A 429 -8.17 18.44 23.63
C LEU A 429 -7.96 19.33 24.86
N ILE A 430 -8.37 18.87 26.03
CA ILE A 430 -8.26 19.60 27.30
C ILE A 430 -7.04 19.08 28.06
N LEU A 431 -6.04 19.95 28.23
CA LEU A 431 -4.79 19.62 28.93
C LEU A 431 -4.88 20.01 30.41
N ALA A 432 -4.69 19.04 31.30
CA ALA A 432 -4.56 19.24 32.74
C ALA A 432 -3.31 18.52 33.28
N GLY A 433 -2.67 19.05 34.33
CA GLY A 433 -1.47 18.45 34.90
C GLY A 433 -0.26 18.46 33.94
N GLU A 434 0.56 17.42 33.96
CA GLU A 434 1.72 17.28 33.05
C GLU A 434 1.58 16.04 32.17
N ASN A 435 1.39 16.24 30.87
CA ASN A 435 1.16 15.18 29.89
C ASN A 435 2.38 15.01 28.99
N ILE A 436 2.68 13.77 28.61
CA ILE A 436 3.84 13.40 27.80
C ILE A 436 3.36 12.52 26.64
N LEU A 437 3.78 12.84 25.42
CA LEU A 437 3.66 12.01 24.22
C LEU A 437 5.06 11.66 23.73
N ASP A 438 5.42 10.38 23.77
CA ASP A 438 6.74 9.91 23.32
C ASP A 438 6.66 9.17 21.99
N MET A 439 7.64 9.44 21.13
CA MET A 439 7.86 8.85 19.80
C MET A 439 6.77 9.15 18.75
N GLY A 440 5.67 9.78 19.15
CA GLY A 440 4.53 10.11 18.31
C GLY A 440 3.87 11.43 18.67
N GLY A 441 3.42 12.17 17.65
CA GLY A 441 2.68 13.42 17.81
C GLY A 441 1.17 13.22 17.84
N ILE A 442 0.44 14.29 17.50
CA ILE A 442 -1.01 14.31 17.31
C ILE A 442 -1.30 14.48 15.82
N ARG A 443 -1.96 13.49 15.22
CA ARG A 443 -2.38 13.54 13.82
C ARG A 443 -3.76 14.16 13.69
N VAL A 444 -3.89 15.14 12.79
CA VAL A 444 -5.10 15.89 12.48
C VAL A 444 -5.26 15.93 10.95
N PRO A 445 -6.11 15.07 10.36
CA PRO A 445 -6.32 15.06 8.91
C PRO A 445 -6.98 16.35 8.41
N GLU A 446 -6.86 16.62 7.10
CA GLU A 446 -7.37 17.84 6.44
C GLU A 446 -8.85 18.15 6.73
N SER A 447 -9.68 17.11 6.87
CA SER A 447 -11.11 17.27 7.13
C SER A 447 -11.49 17.42 8.60
N ALA A 448 -10.51 17.38 9.51
CA ALA A 448 -10.76 17.41 10.96
C ALA A 448 -10.43 18.79 11.58
N LYS A 449 -10.87 18.98 12.81
CA LYS A 449 -10.56 20.14 13.63
C LYS A 449 -10.09 19.70 15.00
N LEU A 450 -9.01 20.33 15.47
CA LEU A 450 -8.47 20.15 16.81
C LEU A 450 -8.43 21.50 17.53
N THR A 451 -9.07 21.57 18.70
CA THR A 451 -9.02 22.73 19.59
C THR A 451 -8.31 22.34 20.89
N VAL A 452 -7.14 22.91 21.15
CA VAL A 452 -6.37 22.64 22.37
C VAL A 452 -6.71 23.69 23.44
N ARG A 453 -7.19 23.22 24.60
CA ARG A 453 -7.63 24.03 25.75
C ARG A 453 -6.96 23.56 27.05
N GLY A 454 -7.20 24.27 28.14
CA GLY A 454 -6.73 23.90 29.48
C GLY A 454 -5.48 24.66 29.93
N ASP A 455 -5.04 24.39 31.14
CA ASP A 455 -3.90 25.05 31.81
C ASP A 455 -2.70 24.10 32.04
N GLY A 456 -2.86 22.83 31.67
CA GLY A 456 -1.84 21.80 31.79
C GLY A 456 -0.66 21.98 30.83
N LYS A 457 0.36 21.16 31.04
CA LYS A 457 1.54 21.07 30.18
C LYS A 457 1.43 19.85 29.27
N LEU A 458 1.94 19.98 28.06
CA LEU A 458 2.12 18.89 27.10
C LEU A 458 3.56 18.88 26.62
N THR A 459 4.25 17.75 26.75
CA THR A 459 5.58 17.53 26.19
C THR A 459 5.48 16.45 25.12
N ILE A 460 5.97 16.74 23.92
CA ILE A 460 6.03 15.78 22.81
C ILE A 460 7.49 15.54 22.47
N ASN A 461 7.96 14.29 22.56
CA ASN A 461 9.33 13.91 22.21
C ASN A 461 9.30 13.07 20.93
N LEU A 462 9.98 13.54 19.89
CA LEU A 462 9.99 12.93 18.57
C LEU A 462 11.42 12.51 18.19
N ASP A 463 11.60 11.24 17.84
CA ASP A 463 12.85 10.67 17.33
C ASP A 463 12.56 9.78 16.11
N ALA A 464 12.50 10.41 14.94
CA ALA A 464 12.16 9.75 13.68
C ALA A 464 12.75 10.50 12.47
N ASN A 465 13.01 9.80 11.37
CA ASN A 465 13.50 10.44 10.13
C ASN A 465 12.52 11.52 9.66
N GLU A 466 11.22 11.23 9.70
CA GLU A 466 10.14 12.16 9.41
C GLU A 466 9.27 12.35 10.65
N TYR A 467 8.96 13.60 11.02
CA TYR A 467 8.14 13.86 12.19
C TYR A 467 7.17 15.03 12.01
N TYR A 468 6.07 14.96 12.77
CA TYR A 468 5.20 16.09 13.05
C TYR A 468 4.80 16.05 14.52
N GLY A 469 4.75 17.20 15.18
CA GLY A 469 4.32 17.28 16.59
C GLY A 469 2.80 17.34 16.72
N ILE A 470 2.17 18.38 16.16
CA ILE A 470 0.71 18.54 16.12
C ILE A 470 0.32 19.00 14.71
N GLY A 471 -0.42 18.17 13.99
CA GLY A 471 -0.83 18.45 12.62
C GLY A 471 -0.83 17.18 11.77
N ASN A 472 -0.11 17.11 10.66
CA ASN A 472 -0.14 15.92 9.80
C ASN A 472 1.23 15.66 9.13
N GLY A 473 1.34 14.52 8.46
CA GLY A 473 2.55 14.11 7.76
C GLY A 473 3.07 15.13 6.74
N ILE A 474 4.35 15.00 6.39
CA ILE A 474 5.07 15.91 5.50
C ILE A 474 4.46 15.94 4.08
N GLY A 475 3.81 14.87 3.63
CA GLY A 475 3.13 14.83 2.33
C GLY A 475 1.66 15.28 2.35
N LEU A 476 1.12 15.70 3.49
CA LEU A 476 -0.33 15.83 3.68
C LEU A 476 -0.72 17.23 4.19
N PHE A 477 -1.98 17.61 3.96
CA PHE A 477 -2.60 18.76 4.62
C PHE A 477 -3.08 18.37 6.02
N HIS A 478 -2.97 19.30 6.98
CA HIS A 478 -3.66 19.17 8.26
C HIS A 478 -4.96 19.97 8.22
N GLY A 479 -5.90 19.62 9.09
CA GLY A 479 -7.17 20.34 9.23
C GLY A 479 -7.03 21.65 10.01
N ASP A 480 -8.07 22.05 10.73
CA ASP A 480 -8.00 23.29 11.53
C ASP A 480 -7.36 23.03 12.90
N LEU A 481 -6.31 23.78 13.23
CA LEU A 481 -5.63 23.73 14.53
C LEU A 481 -5.88 25.03 15.31
N TYR A 482 -6.63 24.94 16.40
CA TYR A 482 -6.87 26.05 17.32
C TYR A 482 -6.13 25.82 18.64
N PHE A 483 -5.32 26.77 19.05
CA PHE A 483 -4.61 26.72 20.32
C PHE A 483 -5.07 27.84 21.25
N GLU A 484 -5.94 27.48 22.19
CA GLU A 484 -6.59 28.36 23.16
C GLU A 484 -6.20 28.01 24.61
N GLN A 485 -5.17 27.18 24.81
CA GLN A 485 -4.66 26.79 26.11
C GLN A 485 -3.84 27.91 26.77
N SER A 486 -3.80 27.94 28.12
CA SER A 486 -2.97 28.89 28.89
C SER A 486 -1.68 28.29 29.45
N GLY A 487 -1.59 26.95 29.47
CA GLY A 487 -0.41 26.18 29.87
C GLY A 487 0.75 26.23 28.87
N ARG A 488 1.50 25.11 28.79
CA ARG A 488 2.73 25.04 27.97
C ARG A 488 2.74 23.81 27.08
N ILE A 489 3.03 24.02 25.79
CA ILE A 489 3.35 22.96 24.83
C ILE A 489 4.85 22.99 24.56
N THR A 490 5.52 21.86 24.82
CA THR A 490 6.94 21.64 24.56
C THR A 490 7.09 20.55 23.52
N ILE A 491 7.85 20.78 22.45
CA ILE A 491 8.12 19.78 21.42
C ILE A 491 9.63 19.66 21.26
N ASN A 492 10.17 18.48 21.56
CA ASN A 492 11.57 18.13 21.34
C ASN A 492 11.62 17.20 20.13
N ALA A 493 12.26 17.62 19.05
CA ALA A 493 12.30 16.88 17.81
C ALA A 493 13.73 16.64 17.33
N GLN A 494 14.07 15.38 17.12
CA GLN A 494 15.30 14.94 16.49
C GLN A 494 14.94 14.09 15.26
N GLY A 495 15.40 14.48 14.09
CA GLY A 495 15.02 13.80 12.86
C GLY A 495 15.66 14.38 11.60
N GLN A 496 15.36 13.81 10.45
CA GLN A 496 15.86 14.32 9.18
C GLN A 496 15.00 15.50 8.70
N THR A 497 13.69 15.31 8.63
CA THR A 497 12.74 16.31 8.13
C THR A 497 11.51 16.38 9.04
N GLY A 498 11.03 17.57 9.40
CA GLY A 498 9.76 17.66 10.11
C GLY A 498 9.31 19.04 10.57
N VAL A 499 8.15 19.05 11.22
CA VAL A 499 7.48 20.27 11.71
C VAL A 499 6.95 20.08 13.13
N CYS A 500 7.10 21.06 14.02
CA CYS A 500 6.53 20.96 15.37
C CYS A 500 5.01 21.17 15.36
N ILE A 501 4.52 22.30 14.86
CA ILE A 501 3.08 22.56 14.67
C ILE A 501 2.81 22.88 13.20
N GLY A 502 2.01 22.03 12.55
CA GLY A 502 1.65 22.16 11.15
C GLY A 502 1.82 20.85 10.36
N SER A 503 2.04 20.97 9.06
CA SER A 503 2.22 19.83 8.15
C SER A 503 3.13 20.24 6.99
N GLY A 504 3.40 19.32 6.07
CA GLY A 504 4.15 19.70 4.89
C GLY A 504 3.35 20.36 3.77
N SER A 505 2.06 20.04 3.60
CA SER A 505 1.23 20.67 2.57
C SER A 505 0.41 21.86 3.08
N GLY A 506 0.39 22.13 4.39
CA GLY A 506 -0.28 23.27 5.01
C GLY A 506 -1.61 22.92 5.68
N GLY A 507 -2.41 23.94 5.95
CA GLY A 507 -3.64 23.88 6.73
C GLY A 507 -3.84 25.19 7.52
N ASN A 508 -4.90 25.26 8.33
CA ASN A 508 -5.19 26.47 9.11
C ASN A 508 -4.66 26.34 10.53
N ILE A 509 -3.86 27.31 10.98
CA ILE A 509 -3.28 27.34 12.32
C ILE A 509 -3.66 28.67 13.00
N PHE A 510 -4.34 28.58 14.13
CA PHE A 510 -4.77 29.70 14.95
C PHE A 510 -4.18 29.57 16.35
N ILE A 511 -3.28 30.48 16.74
CA ILE A 511 -2.62 30.45 18.05
C ILE A 511 -3.03 31.68 18.84
N GLU A 512 -3.90 31.50 19.82
CA GLU A 512 -4.56 32.61 20.52
C GLU A 512 -3.97 32.92 21.89
N GLN A 513 -3.32 31.95 22.55
CA GLN A 513 -2.61 32.16 23.81
C GLN A 513 -1.70 30.97 24.16
N GLY A 514 -0.92 31.14 25.23
CA GLY A 514 -0.16 30.08 25.90
C GLY A 514 1.35 30.16 25.69
N GLN A 515 2.06 29.14 26.20
CA GLN A 515 3.52 29.06 26.12
C GLN A 515 3.98 27.94 25.18
N TYR A 516 4.92 28.23 24.29
CA TYR A 516 5.44 27.28 23.32
C TYR A 516 6.95 27.17 23.43
N ARG A 517 7.48 25.95 23.54
CA ARG A 517 8.92 25.67 23.65
C ARG A 517 9.32 24.59 22.67
N PHE A 518 10.04 24.94 21.61
CA PHE A 518 10.43 23.96 20.58
C PHE A 518 11.95 23.83 20.50
N ASN A 519 12.42 22.58 20.57
CA ASN A 519 13.82 22.23 20.41
C ASN A 519 13.92 21.30 19.20
N ILE A 520 14.58 21.75 18.13
CA ILE A 520 14.60 21.04 16.85
C ILE A 520 16.03 20.79 16.41
N GLN A 521 16.36 19.54 16.12
CA GLN A 521 17.64 19.14 15.57
C GLN A 521 17.45 18.24 14.35
N GLY A 522 18.03 18.61 13.20
CA GLY A 522 17.85 17.85 11.97
C GLY A 522 18.38 18.50 10.69
N ASP A 523 18.04 17.92 9.55
CA ASP A 523 18.41 18.48 8.25
C ASP A 523 17.44 19.58 7.86
N VAL A 524 16.14 19.27 7.79
CA VAL A 524 15.09 20.21 7.39
C VAL A 524 14.05 20.34 8.50
N GLY A 525 13.82 21.55 9.00
CA GLY A 525 12.94 21.73 10.16
C GLY A 525 12.13 23.02 10.17
N LEU A 526 10.93 22.93 10.73
CA LEU A 526 10.03 24.07 10.93
C LEU A 526 9.41 24.05 12.34
N GLY A 527 9.42 25.19 13.02
CA GLY A 527 8.71 25.32 14.29
C GLY A 527 7.19 25.37 14.10
N ILE A 528 6.69 26.43 13.46
CA ILE A 528 5.25 26.62 13.20
C ILE A 528 5.05 26.99 11.73
N GLY A 529 4.17 26.25 11.03
CA GLY A 529 3.70 26.64 9.70
C GLY A 529 3.62 25.48 8.69
N SER A 530 4.00 25.73 7.44
CA SER A 530 3.95 24.76 6.34
C SER A 530 5.33 24.50 5.73
N MET A 531 5.66 23.25 5.41
CA MET A 531 6.97 22.96 4.78
C MET A 531 7.01 23.38 3.32
N TYR A 532 5.99 23.07 2.51
CA TYR A 532 6.07 23.19 1.05
C TYR A 532 5.13 24.22 0.45
N THR A 533 4.11 24.67 1.19
CA THR A 533 3.09 25.59 0.68
C THR A 533 3.07 26.90 1.44
N ASP A 534 2.21 27.80 1.01
CA ASP A 534 2.03 29.11 1.63
C ASP A 534 1.56 28.93 3.09
N SER A 535 2.19 29.70 3.98
CA SER A 535 1.85 29.72 5.39
C SER A 535 1.24 31.08 5.75
N LYS A 536 0.00 31.06 6.25
CA LYS A 536 -0.67 32.23 6.80
C LYS A 536 -0.88 32.01 8.30
N LEU A 537 -0.26 32.85 9.12
CA LEU A 537 -0.23 32.67 10.57
C LEU A 537 -0.65 33.95 11.29
N VAL A 538 -1.57 33.78 12.24
CA VAL A 538 -1.92 34.81 13.22
C VAL A 538 -1.60 34.26 14.60
N ILE A 539 -0.66 34.91 15.28
CA ILE A 539 -0.19 34.52 16.60
C ILE A 539 -0.46 35.68 17.55
N HIS A 540 -1.16 35.42 18.64
CA HIS A 540 -1.36 36.45 19.65
C HIS A 540 -1.36 35.97 21.09
N ASP A 541 -1.09 36.90 22.00
CA ASP A 541 -1.08 36.69 23.46
C ASP A 541 -0.23 35.46 23.90
N CYS A 542 0.90 35.22 23.21
CA CYS A 542 1.76 34.06 23.42
C CYS A 542 3.15 34.39 24.00
N ASP A 543 3.79 33.39 24.60
CA ASP A 543 5.23 33.39 24.89
C ASP A 543 5.92 32.19 24.21
N ILE A 544 6.63 32.47 23.12
CA ILE A 544 7.23 31.47 22.22
C ILE A 544 8.75 31.51 22.39
N GLY A 545 9.34 30.34 22.64
CA GLY A 545 10.79 30.15 22.68
C GLY A 545 11.18 28.97 21.80
N MET A 546 12.15 29.14 20.91
CA MET A 546 12.62 28.06 20.05
C MET A 546 14.14 27.99 19.96
N GLU A 547 14.68 26.78 19.99
CA GLU A 547 16.09 26.45 19.76
C GLU A 547 16.18 25.49 18.56
N LEU A 548 16.75 25.95 17.44
CA LEU A 548 16.82 25.20 16.19
C LEU A 548 18.28 24.99 15.77
N THR A 549 18.65 23.73 15.56
CA THR A 549 19.92 23.34 14.93
C THR A 549 19.62 22.57 13.65
N LEU A 550 19.64 23.26 12.51
CA LEU A 550 19.11 22.74 11.24
C LEU A 550 20.06 22.97 10.07
N ALA A 551 20.11 22.07 9.09
CA ALA A 551 20.76 22.37 7.82
C ALA A 551 19.96 23.43 7.05
N ARG A 552 18.63 23.27 6.98
CA ARG A 552 17.71 24.19 6.31
C ARG A 552 16.43 24.35 7.13
N GLY A 553 15.94 25.56 7.35
CA GLY A 553 14.67 25.69 8.09
C GLY A 553 14.27 27.09 8.51
N ALA A 554 13.08 27.15 9.12
CA ALA A 554 12.54 28.37 9.70
C ALA A 554 11.97 28.12 11.11
N SER A 555 11.94 29.15 11.96
CA SER A 555 11.24 29.02 13.25
C SER A 555 9.74 29.20 13.10
N ILE A 556 9.29 30.20 12.33
CA ILE A 556 7.87 30.46 12.06
C ILE A 556 7.73 30.85 10.58
N GLY A 557 6.85 30.15 9.84
CA GLY A 557 6.50 30.49 8.47
C GLY A 557 6.55 29.29 7.53
N SER A 558 7.34 29.37 6.45
CA SER A 558 7.41 28.32 5.42
C SER A 558 8.81 27.99 4.95
N ILE A 559 9.04 26.78 4.44
CA ILE A 559 10.31 26.41 3.81
C ILE A 559 10.24 26.52 2.29
N GLY A 560 9.11 26.16 1.67
CA GLY A 560 8.93 26.11 0.21
C GLY A 560 7.93 27.11 -0.36
N GLY A 561 6.99 27.61 0.46
CA GLY A 561 5.96 28.56 0.02
C GLY A 561 6.13 29.96 0.61
N ASN A 562 5.19 30.84 0.31
CA ASN A 562 5.16 32.21 0.82
C ASN A 562 4.77 32.26 2.31
N ALA A 563 5.08 33.38 2.97
CA ALA A 563 4.73 33.59 4.37
C ALA A 563 3.94 34.89 4.56
N ASP A 564 2.78 34.82 5.22
CA ASP A 564 2.02 35.97 5.70
C ASP A 564 1.76 35.81 7.21
N ILE A 565 2.55 36.52 8.01
CA ILE A 565 2.64 36.30 9.46
C ILE A 565 2.30 37.59 10.19
N THR A 566 1.32 37.51 11.10
CA THR A 566 0.95 38.60 11.99
C THR A 566 1.12 38.16 13.44
N CYS A 567 1.93 38.89 14.19
CA CYS A 567 2.18 38.64 15.61
C CYS A 567 1.74 39.84 16.43
N TYR A 568 0.90 39.61 17.45
CA TYR A 568 0.54 40.67 18.37
C TYR A 568 0.48 40.28 19.84
N LYS A 569 0.81 41.21 20.75
CA LYS A 569 0.85 40.94 22.20
C LYS A 569 1.68 39.72 22.59
N THR A 570 2.73 39.43 21.80
CA THR A 570 3.47 38.16 21.88
C THR A 570 4.95 38.41 22.15
N SER A 571 5.54 37.54 22.97
CA SER A 571 6.99 37.45 23.20
C SER A 571 7.55 36.30 22.38
N ILE A 572 8.54 36.55 21.52
CA ILE A 572 9.22 35.53 20.70
C ILE A 572 10.72 35.56 20.99
N LYS A 573 11.31 34.41 21.30
CA LYS A 573 12.75 34.23 21.50
C LYS A 573 13.26 33.05 20.70
N ASN A 574 13.97 33.32 19.61
CA ASN A 574 14.47 32.26 18.74
C ASN A 574 15.99 32.24 18.71
N PHE A 575 16.56 31.05 18.84
CA PHE A 575 17.98 30.77 18.71
C PHE A 575 18.15 29.74 17.60
N LEU A 576 18.79 30.13 16.50
CA LEU A 576 18.96 29.26 15.33
C LEU A 576 20.44 29.13 14.95
N THR A 577 20.90 27.91 14.68
CA THR A 577 22.25 27.63 14.16
C THR A 577 22.16 26.63 13.00
N GLY A 578 22.84 26.86 11.88
CA GLY A 578 22.61 26.05 10.69
C GLY A 578 23.31 26.46 9.40
N LEU A 579 22.86 25.93 8.25
CA LEU A 579 23.34 26.35 6.93
C LEU A 579 22.41 27.43 6.34
N GLU A 580 21.19 27.06 5.96
CA GLU A 580 20.18 27.94 5.38
C GLU A 580 19.01 28.21 6.33
N LEU A 581 18.98 29.38 6.97
CA LEU A 581 18.04 29.62 8.07
C LEU A 581 17.25 30.92 7.94
N VAL A 582 15.98 30.85 8.31
CA VAL A 582 15.13 32.02 8.56
C VAL A 582 14.64 32.01 9.99
N GLY A 583 14.70 33.15 10.67
CA GLY A 583 13.96 33.30 11.92
C GLY A 583 12.46 33.20 11.63
N ILE A 584 11.88 34.30 11.15
CA ILE A 584 10.45 34.38 10.82
C ILE A 584 10.29 34.73 9.33
N GLY A 585 9.56 33.91 8.58
CA GLY A 585 9.30 34.14 7.16
C GLY A 585 9.45 32.88 6.32
N THR A 586 10.14 32.97 5.18
CA THR A 586 10.31 31.84 4.26
C THR A 586 11.73 31.66 3.73
N VAL A 587 12.16 30.40 3.65
CA VAL A 587 13.46 30.01 3.07
C VAL A 587 13.39 30.02 1.55
N GLY A 588 12.43 29.32 0.94
CA GLY A 588 12.33 29.13 -0.51
C GLY A 588 11.19 29.88 -1.21
N GLY A 589 10.31 30.55 -0.46
CA GLY A 589 9.19 31.30 -1.03
C GLY A 589 9.58 32.66 -1.61
N GLU A 590 8.77 33.16 -2.53
CA GLU A 590 9.01 34.43 -3.24
C GLU A 590 8.56 35.66 -2.45
N LYS A 591 7.69 35.50 -1.44
CA LYS A 591 7.09 36.61 -0.69
C LYS A 591 7.01 36.31 0.81
N CYS A 592 7.40 37.30 1.60
CA CYS A 592 7.18 37.34 3.03
C CYS A 592 6.52 38.67 3.42
N SER A 593 5.33 38.60 4.01
CA SER A 593 4.66 39.71 4.68
C SER A 593 4.69 39.45 6.19
N MET A 594 5.24 40.39 6.94
CA MET A 594 5.37 40.27 8.39
C MET A 594 4.88 41.54 9.08
N PHE A 595 3.93 41.40 10.00
CA PHE A 595 3.46 42.48 10.86
C PHE A 595 3.62 42.12 12.33
N ILE A 596 4.38 42.92 13.06
CA ILE A 596 4.58 42.77 14.50
C ILE A 596 3.98 43.99 15.19
N HIS A 597 3.02 43.80 16.09
CA HIS A 597 2.52 44.88 16.92
C HIS A 597 2.32 44.55 18.40
N ASP A 598 2.59 45.50 19.29
CA ASP A 598 2.46 45.30 20.75
C ASP A 598 3.26 44.08 21.27
N ALA A 599 4.42 43.79 20.66
CA ALA A 599 5.15 42.53 20.84
C ALA A 599 6.65 42.76 21.09
N SER A 600 7.34 41.72 21.58
CA SER A 600 8.79 41.72 21.80
C SER A 600 9.41 40.50 21.12
N VAL A 601 10.33 40.74 20.18
CA VAL A 601 10.95 39.69 19.38
C VAL A 601 12.47 39.76 19.52
N ILE A 602 13.06 38.64 19.94
CA ILE A 602 14.50 38.44 20.05
C ILE A 602 14.88 37.27 19.15
N ILE A 603 15.74 37.52 18.17
CA ILE A 603 16.23 36.47 17.26
C ILE A 603 17.75 36.49 17.27
N ASN A 604 18.35 35.37 17.66
CA ASN A 604 19.77 35.09 17.54
C ASN A 604 19.96 34.00 16.50
N ILE A 605 20.52 34.35 15.35
CA ILE A 605 20.64 33.45 14.20
C ILE A 605 22.09 33.41 13.71
N ARG A 606 22.61 32.19 13.51
CA ARG A 606 23.94 31.99 12.94
C ARG A 606 23.91 30.92 11.86
N GLY A 607 24.36 31.23 10.66
CA GLY A 607 24.46 30.21 9.62
C GLY A 607 25.24 30.63 8.40
N GLU A 608 25.42 29.73 7.44
CA GLU A 608 26.11 30.04 6.18
C GLU A 608 25.32 31.06 5.36
N ARG A 609 24.01 30.85 5.19
CA ARG A 609 23.07 31.73 4.51
C ARG A 609 21.83 31.95 5.37
N CYS A 610 21.68 33.10 5.99
CA CYS A 610 20.58 33.30 6.95
C CYS A 610 20.01 34.72 7.02
N SER A 611 18.76 34.83 7.49
CA SER A 611 18.13 36.11 7.80
C SER A 611 17.14 35.98 8.96
N ALA A 612 17.05 36.99 9.84
CA ALA A 612 16.16 36.89 10.98
C ALA A 612 14.69 37.06 10.60
N ILE A 613 14.38 37.96 9.66
CA ILE A 613 13.02 38.15 9.12
C ILE A 613 13.10 38.31 7.60
N ALA A 614 12.65 37.34 6.81
CA ALA A 614 12.79 37.41 5.36
C ALA A 614 11.96 36.39 4.56
N ALA A 615 11.77 36.68 3.28
CA ALA A 615 11.85 35.68 2.21
C ALA A 615 13.29 35.67 1.67
N LEU A 616 14.07 34.59 1.85
CA LEU A 616 15.50 34.61 1.47
C LEU A 616 15.71 34.83 -0.03
N GLU A 617 14.92 34.18 -0.87
CA GLU A 617 14.98 34.28 -2.34
C GLU A 617 13.92 35.23 -2.92
N GLY A 618 13.29 36.05 -2.08
CA GLY A 618 12.08 36.76 -2.45
C GLY A 618 12.00 38.19 -1.96
N SER A 619 10.79 38.74 -2.05
CA SER A 619 10.44 40.07 -1.55
C SER A 619 9.99 40.00 -0.08
N THR A 620 10.45 40.95 0.72
CA THR A 620 10.11 41.03 2.14
C THR A 620 9.43 42.37 2.45
N ASN A 621 8.22 42.32 2.99
CA ASN A 621 7.50 43.46 3.53
C ASN A 621 7.36 43.31 5.04
N PHE A 622 8.03 44.18 5.79
CA PHE A 622 8.06 44.12 7.25
C PHE A 622 7.50 45.41 7.86
N ARG A 623 6.51 45.26 8.76
CA ARG A 623 5.92 46.35 9.52
C ARG A 623 6.04 46.11 11.03
N LEU A 624 6.44 47.14 11.76
CA LEU A 624 6.60 47.14 13.22
C LEU A 624 5.83 48.31 13.85
N GLU A 625 5.00 48.02 14.85
CA GLU A 625 4.17 49.01 15.56
C GLU A 625 4.10 48.74 17.07
N ARG A 626 4.41 49.71 17.93
CA ARG A 626 4.45 49.58 19.40
C ARG A 626 5.19 48.31 19.88
N ALA A 627 6.30 47.97 19.25
CA ALA A 627 6.99 46.70 19.49
C ALA A 627 8.51 46.86 19.62
N ALA A 628 9.15 45.89 20.25
CA ALA A 628 10.60 45.84 20.41
C ALA A 628 11.18 44.68 19.59
N LEU A 629 12.21 44.96 18.80
CA LEU A 629 12.89 43.99 17.96
C LEU A 629 14.39 43.99 18.27
N ARG A 630 14.93 42.83 18.64
CA ARG A 630 16.37 42.63 18.83
C ARG A 630 16.86 41.47 17.98
N ILE A 631 17.73 41.76 17.03
CA ILE A 631 18.30 40.76 16.13
C ILE A 631 19.80 40.72 16.32
N MET A 632 20.34 39.52 16.51
CA MET A 632 21.76 39.23 16.34
C MET A 632 21.90 38.18 15.26
N ALA A 633 22.44 38.56 14.11
CA ALA A 633 22.62 37.68 12.97
C ALA A 633 24.11 37.59 12.61
N GLY A 634 24.58 36.41 12.19
CA GLY A 634 25.96 36.28 11.71
C GLY A 634 26.22 35.07 10.84
N GLY A 635 27.16 35.17 9.90
CA GLY A 635 27.33 34.17 8.86
C GLY A 635 28.13 34.64 7.64
N GLU A 636 28.44 33.71 6.74
CA GLU A 636 29.08 34.05 5.45
C GLU A 636 28.17 34.93 4.59
N GLN A 637 26.87 34.61 4.57
CA GLN A 637 25.81 35.39 3.94
C GLN A 637 24.70 35.60 4.99
N ALA A 638 24.85 36.62 5.84
CA ALA A 638 23.84 36.90 6.86
C ALA A 638 23.19 38.26 6.62
N LEU A 639 21.87 38.31 6.81
CA LEU A 639 21.07 39.53 6.81
C LEU A 639 20.29 39.66 8.13
N GLY A 640 19.95 40.89 8.51
CA GLY A 640 19.06 41.13 9.66
C GLY A 640 17.60 40.95 9.26
N ILE A 641 17.14 41.80 8.35
CA ILE A 641 15.79 41.79 7.79
C ILE A 641 15.93 41.88 6.27
N GLY A 642 15.19 41.04 5.54
CA GLY A 642 15.21 40.97 4.08
C GLY A 642 15.97 39.78 3.52
N GLY A 643 15.73 39.51 2.24
CA GLY A 643 16.38 38.45 1.45
C GLY A 643 17.47 38.95 0.52
N PHE A 644 18.08 38.02 -0.22
CA PHE A 644 19.22 38.27 -1.11
C PHE A 644 18.82 38.80 -2.50
N THR A 645 17.57 39.24 -2.67
CA THR A 645 17.05 39.82 -3.92
C THR A 645 17.15 41.35 -3.98
N GLY A 646 17.30 42.02 -2.83
CA GLY A 646 17.22 43.48 -2.74
C GLY A 646 15.82 44.04 -2.58
N ASP A 647 14.75 43.22 -2.69
CA ASP A 647 13.36 43.68 -2.64
C ASP A 647 12.80 43.65 -1.20
N THR A 648 13.33 44.52 -0.35
CA THR A 648 12.93 44.61 1.06
C THR A 648 12.33 45.99 1.38
N SER A 649 11.18 46.00 2.04
CA SER A 649 10.52 47.20 2.56
C SER A 649 10.32 47.07 4.07
N ILE A 650 10.75 48.09 4.83
CA ILE A 650 10.69 48.12 6.28
C ILE A 650 9.95 49.39 6.72
N ALA A 651 8.84 49.24 7.42
CA ALA A 651 8.08 50.32 8.01
C ALA A 651 8.03 50.17 9.53
N GLN A 652 8.67 51.08 10.26
CA GLN A 652 8.55 51.14 11.72
C GLN A 652 7.78 52.39 12.10
N GLU A 653 6.59 52.23 12.66
CA GLU A 653 5.76 53.35 13.09
C GLU A 653 6.15 53.81 14.49
N THR A 654 6.16 52.88 15.44
CA THR A 654 6.55 53.11 16.84
C THR A 654 7.26 51.87 17.36
N GLY A 655 8.35 52.02 18.09
CA GLY A 655 9.07 50.87 18.67
C GLY A 655 10.58 51.05 18.74
N ASP A 656 11.25 50.03 19.27
CA ASP A 656 12.71 50.00 19.38
C ASP A 656 13.28 48.80 18.63
N THR A 657 14.10 49.08 17.62
CA THR A 657 14.78 48.07 16.81
C THR A 657 16.29 48.16 17.01
N HIS A 658 16.91 47.04 17.37
CA HIS A 658 18.36 46.90 17.48
C HIS A 658 18.81 45.67 16.71
N ILE A 659 19.54 45.90 15.61
CA ILE A 659 20.06 44.85 14.74
C ILE A 659 21.58 44.89 14.80
N LYS A 660 22.17 43.76 15.20
CA LYS A 660 23.62 43.53 15.15
C LYS A 660 23.92 42.43 14.16
N LEU A 661 24.74 42.74 13.16
CA LEU A 661 25.07 41.83 12.08
C LEU A 661 26.60 41.62 12.00
N ASP A 662 27.01 40.36 11.89
CA ASP A 662 28.40 39.94 11.69
C ASP A 662 28.51 39.18 10.35
N THR A 663 28.93 39.85 9.28
CA THR A 663 28.95 39.28 7.94
C THR A 663 29.99 39.93 7.01
N PRO A 664 30.61 39.17 6.09
CA PRO A 664 31.44 39.74 5.03
C PRO A 664 30.63 40.35 3.88
N VAL A 665 29.31 40.12 3.83
CA VAL A 665 28.42 40.64 2.78
C VAL A 665 28.23 42.16 2.91
N ASN A 666 28.28 42.85 1.78
CA ASN A 666 27.88 44.25 1.70
C ASN A 666 26.34 44.36 1.72
N VAL A 667 25.76 44.55 2.91
CA VAL A 667 24.31 44.62 3.14
C VAL A 667 23.59 45.65 2.26
N ARG A 668 24.28 46.73 1.87
CA ARG A 668 23.69 47.80 1.04
C ARG A 668 23.32 47.32 -0.37
N ASP A 669 23.87 46.20 -0.82
CA ASP A 669 23.52 45.59 -2.10
C ASP A 669 22.13 44.91 -2.03
N PHE A 670 21.65 44.61 -0.82
CA PHE A 670 20.41 43.84 -0.56
C PHE A 670 19.35 44.63 0.23
N LEU A 671 19.68 45.82 0.74
CA LEU A 671 18.74 46.68 1.46
C LEU A 671 18.83 48.12 0.96
N ASP A 672 17.83 48.55 0.18
CA ASP A 672 17.69 49.96 -0.22
C ASP A 672 17.24 50.80 0.98
N CYS A 673 18.12 51.65 1.50
CA CYS A 673 17.83 52.54 2.63
C CYS A 673 16.60 53.44 2.39
N LYS A 674 16.22 53.74 1.13
CA LYS A 674 15.01 54.54 0.83
C LYS A 674 13.71 53.80 1.15
N ARG A 675 13.78 52.47 1.27
CA ARG A 675 12.66 51.59 1.62
C ARG A 675 12.60 51.28 3.11
N VAL A 676 13.49 51.85 3.91
CA VAL A 676 13.49 51.77 5.37
C VAL A 676 12.91 53.08 5.92
N ARG A 677 11.73 53.00 6.53
CA ARG A 677 10.98 54.17 7.02
C ARG A 677 10.69 54.05 8.53
N PRO A 678 11.66 54.40 9.39
CA PRO A 678 11.43 54.56 10.82
C PRO A 678 10.81 55.93 11.11
N ILE A 679 9.65 55.97 11.76
CA ILE A 679 8.93 57.20 12.10
C ILE A 679 9.21 57.61 13.55
N ILE A 680 8.89 56.75 14.54
CA ILE A 680 9.01 57.05 15.97
C ILE A 680 9.73 55.90 16.70
N GLY A 681 10.65 56.25 17.60
CA GLY A 681 11.43 55.31 18.42
C GLY A 681 12.85 55.06 17.89
N ARG A 682 13.60 54.18 18.57
CA ARG A 682 15.02 53.97 18.26
C ARG A 682 15.17 52.91 17.17
N PHE A 683 16.00 53.18 16.17
CA PHE A 683 16.42 52.18 15.17
C PHE A 683 17.94 52.19 15.07
N VAL A 684 18.59 51.12 15.53
CA VAL A 684 20.05 50.95 15.49
C VAL A 684 20.39 49.75 14.62
N PHE A 685 21.29 49.97 13.65
CA PHE A 685 21.81 48.94 12.77
C PHE A 685 23.35 48.94 12.82
N THR A 686 23.92 47.92 13.44
CA THR A 686 25.36 47.76 13.62
C THR A 686 25.86 46.62 12.73
N ILE A 687 26.86 46.87 11.88
CA ILE A 687 27.51 45.86 11.04
C ILE A 687 28.98 45.73 11.45
N ASN A 688 29.43 44.53 11.77
CA ASN A 688 30.83 44.23 12.13
C ASN A 688 31.42 45.13 13.23
N GLY A 689 30.56 45.60 14.15
CA GLY A 689 30.94 46.49 15.25
C GLY A 689 30.85 48.00 14.95
N GLU A 690 30.49 48.40 13.73
CA GLU A 690 30.30 49.79 13.33
C GLU A 690 28.80 50.11 13.17
N ASP A 691 28.34 51.25 13.71
CA ASP A 691 26.95 51.70 13.54
C ASP A 691 26.77 52.30 12.15
N VAL A 692 25.98 51.63 11.31
CA VAL A 692 25.77 51.99 9.90
C VAL A 692 24.51 52.82 9.69
N PHE A 693 23.54 52.68 10.59
CA PHE A 693 22.33 53.50 10.63
C PHE A 693 21.86 53.64 12.09
N GLU A 694 21.73 54.88 12.56
CA GLU A 694 21.13 55.18 13.85
C GLU A 694 20.08 56.29 13.68
N ASN A 695 18.81 55.98 13.94
CA ASN A 695 17.76 56.97 14.12
C ASN A 695 17.37 56.99 15.60
N THR A 696 17.68 58.08 16.30
CA THR A 696 17.38 58.30 17.72
C THR A 696 16.15 59.17 17.94
N GLY A 697 15.08 58.98 17.15
CA GLY A 697 13.70 59.34 17.53
C GLY A 697 13.40 60.79 17.92
N ASN A 698 14.30 61.74 17.71
CA ASN A 698 14.12 63.16 18.02
C ASN A 698 14.05 64.00 16.74
N ASN A 699 13.05 63.75 15.89
CA ASN A 699 12.67 64.71 14.86
C ASN A 699 11.53 65.59 15.38
N ASN A 700 11.89 66.50 16.28
CA ASN A 700 11.34 67.85 16.25
C ASN A 700 12.19 68.62 15.23
N ASP A 701 11.87 68.49 13.95
CA ASP A 701 12.22 69.52 12.98
C ASP A 701 11.08 69.59 11.97
N GLY A 702 10.38 70.74 12.02
CA GLY A 702 9.32 71.07 11.11
C GLY A 702 9.83 71.51 9.74
N HIS A 703 8.90 71.40 8.78
CA HIS A 703 8.90 71.84 7.38
C HIS A 703 9.28 70.81 6.32
#